data_AF-A0AAA9SU19-F1
#
_entry.id   AF-A0AAA9SU19-F1
#
_cell.length_a   1.000
_cell.length_b   1.000
_cell.length_c   1.000
_cell.angle_alpha   90.00
_cell.angle_beta   90.00
_cell.angle_gamma   90.00
#
_symmetry.space_group_name_H-M   'P 1'
#
loop_
_entity.id
_entity.type
_entity.pdbx_description
1 polymer ?
#
loop_
_entity_poly.entity_id
_entity_poly.type
_entity_poly.pdbx_seq_one_letter_code
_entity_poly.pdbx_strand_id
1 'polypeptide(L)'
;MAETSPPPTAGAESCSEEPARGGKQRPEEPRRAPAGGADREDEAGPPLASPAGQSEPGSPVAAPFFLLYPGDGGAGFVARPPPQQQRSWRTPPSPGSPLPFLLLNYPSGGGGGGGKHHPNYLMANERMNLMNMAKLSIKGLIESALNLGRTLDSDYAPLQQFFVVMEHCLKHGLKAKKTFLGQNKSFWGPLELVEKLVPEAAEITASVKDLPGLKTPVGRGRAWLRLALMQKKLSEYMKALINKKELLSEFYEPNALMMEEEGAIIAGLLVGLNVIDANFCMKGEDLDSQVGVIDFSMYLKDGNSSKGSEGDGQITAILDQKNYVEELNRHLNATVNNLQAKVDALEKSNTKLTEELAVANNRIITLQEEMERVKEESSYILESNRKGPKPDRTSEGQALSEARKHLKEETQLRLDVEKELEIQISMRQEMELAMKMLEKDVCEKQDALVSLRQQLDDLRALKHELAFKLQSSDLGVKQKSELNSRLEEKTNQMAATIKQLEQRLRQAERGRQSAELDNRLFKQDFGDKINSLQLEVEALTRQRNHLELELKQERERRLQNSRSIPGKGSQKPEEPKMDGKHKIQEENVKLNKPLEESHRCLLIKMYVGTAEEPSVTSVQQTNCLFLQVSSLSEFAIPATSI
;
A
#
# COMPACT_ATOMS: atom_id res chain seq x y z
N MET A 1 32.70 49.38 -0.50
CA MET A 1 34.04 49.33 -1.10
C MET A 1 34.77 48.23 -0.35
N ALA A 2 34.88 47.03 -0.95
CA ALA A 2 36.13 46.49 -1.52
C ALA A 2 37.16 46.23 -0.41
N GLU A 3 37.76 45.05 -0.21
CA GLU A 3 38.49 44.23 -1.19
C GLU A 3 38.68 42.76 -0.74
N THR A 4 39.16 42.00 -1.71
CA THR A 4 39.39 40.55 -1.88
C THR A 4 40.68 39.99 -1.24
N SER A 5 40.72 38.65 -1.17
CA SER A 5 41.75 37.72 -0.63
C SER A 5 43.18 37.79 -1.21
N PRO A 6 44.15 37.08 -0.57
CA PRO A 6 44.99 36.08 -1.27
C PRO A 6 45.33 34.78 -0.45
N PRO A 7 46.04 33.76 -1.03
CA PRO A 7 45.99 32.31 -0.69
C PRO A 7 47.27 31.72 0.00
N PRO A 8 47.35 30.40 0.30
CA PRO A 8 48.57 29.77 0.85
C PRO A 8 49.44 29.02 -0.19
N THR A 9 50.72 28.87 0.18
CA THR A 9 51.89 28.43 -0.59
C THR A 9 52.16 26.92 -0.54
N ALA A 10 52.73 26.40 -1.63
CA ALA A 10 53.28 25.06 -1.79
C ALA A 10 54.80 25.03 -1.52
N GLY A 11 55.31 23.92 -0.96
CA GLY A 11 56.74 23.69 -0.68
C GLY A 11 57.41 22.78 -1.73
N ALA A 12 58.62 23.18 -2.13
CA ALA A 12 59.56 22.53 -3.04
C ALA A 12 60.53 21.59 -2.27
N GLU A 13 60.81 20.39 -2.77
CA GLU A 13 62.05 19.95 -3.47
C GLU A 13 63.15 19.35 -2.58
N SER A 14 63.60 18.14 -2.93
CA SER A 14 65.02 17.84 -3.22
C SER A 14 65.19 16.46 -3.87
N CYS A 15 65.90 16.43 -5.00
CA CYS A 15 66.38 15.28 -5.77
C CYS A 15 67.89 15.44 -6.00
N SER A 16 68.64 14.32 -6.02
CA SER A 16 69.99 14.12 -6.58
C SER A 16 70.17 12.58 -6.68
N GLU A 17 70.76 11.89 -7.65
CA GLU A 17 71.50 12.13 -8.91
C GLU A 17 71.51 10.79 -9.70
N GLU A 18 71.67 10.85 -11.02
CA GLU A 18 71.73 9.74 -12.02
C GLU A 18 73.15 9.08 -12.09
N PRO A 19 73.48 8.00 -12.86
CA PRO A 19 73.29 7.93 -14.33
C PRO A 19 73.10 6.54 -15.03
N ALA A 20 72.73 6.64 -16.31
CA ALA A 20 72.37 5.63 -17.32
C ALA A 20 73.41 4.58 -17.79
N ARG A 21 72.91 3.42 -18.29
CA ARG A 21 73.25 2.82 -19.62
C ARG A 21 72.55 1.46 -19.89
N GLY A 22 71.90 1.35 -21.06
CA GLY A 22 72.16 0.25 -22.02
C GLY A 22 71.26 -1.01 -22.05
N GLY A 23 70.56 -1.20 -23.18
CA GLY A 23 70.71 -2.43 -23.99
C GLY A 23 69.75 -3.62 -23.80
N LYS A 24 68.84 -3.77 -24.76
CA LYS A 24 68.39 -5.00 -25.49
C LYS A 24 68.10 -6.33 -24.75
N GLN A 25 66.96 -6.88 -25.19
CA GLN A 25 66.62 -8.31 -25.42
C GLN A 25 66.22 -9.18 -24.21
N ARG A 26 64.91 -9.47 -24.14
CA ARG A 26 64.34 -10.66 -23.47
C ARG A 26 64.58 -11.91 -24.33
N PRO A 27 65.03 -13.04 -23.76
CA PRO A 27 64.87 -14.35 -24.38
C PRO A 27 63.57 -15.02 -23.92
N GLU A 28 62.97 -15.77 -24.84
CA GLU A 28 61.90 -16.75 -24.59
C GLU A 28 62.39 -17.91 -23.69
N GLU A 29 61.45 -18.46 -22.92
CA GLU A 29 61.63 -19.69 -22.14
C GLU A 29 60.81 -20.83 -22.80
N PRO A 30 61.35 -22.06 -22.97
CA PRO A 30 60.74 -23.07 -23.82
C PRO A 30 59.81 -24.02 -23.06
N ARG A 31 58.61 -24.25 -23.61
CA ARG A 31 57.71 -25.35 -23.23
C ARG A 31 58.24 -26.69 -23.75
N ARG A 32 58.36 -27.66 -22.85
CA ARG A 32 58.74 -29.06 -23.10
C ARG A 32 57.48 -29.93 -23.21
N ALA A 33 57.46 -30.82 -24.20
CA ALA A 33 56.61 -32.02 -24.30
C ALA A 33 57.32 -33.03 -25.23
N PRO A 34 56.84 -34.28 -25.42
CA PRO A 34 56.80 -35.40 -24.46
C PRO A 34 57.41 -36.70 -25.05
N ALA A 35 57.52 -37.77 -24.27
CA ALA A 35 57.71 -39.16 -24.73
C ALA A 35 56.94 -40.06 -23.74
N GLY A 36 55.87 -40.78 -24.13
CA GLY A 36 55.87 -42.06 -24.87
C GLY A 36 55.81 -43.20 -23.82
N GLY A 37 54.97 -44.23 -23.85
CA GLY A 37 53.95 -44.79 -24.73
C GLY A 37 53.60 -46.20 -24.17
N ALA A 38 52.62 -46.89 -24.78
CA ALA A 38 52.17 -48.29 -24.56
C ALA A 38 51.23 -48.54 -23.35
N ASP A 39 50.11 -49.28 -23.42
CA ASP A 39 49.62 -50.25 -24.42
C ASP A 39 48.10 -50.57 -24.23
N ARG A 40 47.44 -50.88 -25.37
CA ARG A 40 46.28 -51.81 -25.61
C ARG A 40 44.90 -51.49 -25.01
N GLU A 41 43.75 -51.76 -25.66
CA GLU A 41 43.40 -52.67 -26.76
C GLU A 41 42.07 -52.25 -27.46
N ASP A 42 41.90 -52.70 -28.70
CA ASP A 42 40.84 -52.42 -29.69
C ASP A 42 39.44 -53.00 -29.38
N GLU A 43 38.39 -52.35 -29.92
CA GLU A 43 37.18 -53.01 -30.47
C GLU A 43 36.57 -52.11 -31.57
N ALA A 44 35.95 -52.71 -32.57
CA ALA A 44 36.11 -52.36 -33.99
C ALA A 44 34.86 -51.77 -34.69
N GLY A 45 35.07 -50.75 -35.55
CA GLY A 45 34.42 -50.51 -36.87
C GLY A 45 32.94 -50.02 -36.97
N PRO A 46 32.44 -49.68 -38.19
CA PRO A 46 32.82 -48.48 -38.96
C PRO A 46 31.56 -47.69 -39.49
N PRO A 47 31.54 -46.89 -40.59
CA PRO A 47 31.14 -45.48 -40.58
C PRO A 47 29.93 -45.12 -41.48
N LEU A 48 29.44 -43.87 -41.44
CA LEU A 48 28.98 -43.01 -42.56
C LEU A 48 27.78 -42.08 -42.27
N ALA A 49 27.90 -40.89 -42.86
CA ALA A 49 26.87 -40.02 -43.43
C ALA A 49 26.12 -39.03 -42.51
N SER A 50 26.54 -37.76 -42.61
CA SER A 50 25.71 -36.57 -42.40
C SER A 50 24.58 -36.48 -43.46
N PRO A 51 23.47 -35.81 -43.15
CA PRO A 51 22.74 -35.03 -44.13
C PRO A 51 22.70 -33.55 -43.78
N ALA A 52 22.56 -32.77 -44.86
CA ALA A 52 22.61 -31.33 -44.97
C ALA A 52 21.47 -30.60 -44.25
N GLY A 53 21.72 -29.32 -43.95
CA GLY A 53 20.78 -28.40 -43.32
C GLY A 53 19.86 -27.63 -44.27
N GLN A 54 18.92 -26.92 -43.64
CA GLN A 54 18.14 -25.78 -44.13
C GLN A 54 18.01 -24.83 -42.91
N SER A 55 18.74 -23.71 -42.84
CA SER A 55 18.43 -22.36 -43.34
C SER A 55 17.34 -21.61 -42.54
N GLU A 56 17.77 -20.73 -41.62
CA GLU A 56 17.00 -19.59 -41.09
C GLU A 56 17.50 -18.26 -41.69
N PRO A 57 16.64 -17.24 -41.88
CA PRO A 57 17.05 -15.85 -42.02
C PRO A 57 16.86 -15.13 -40.67
N GLY A 58 17.75 -14.28 -40.15
CA GLY A 58 18.61 -13.31 -40.82
C GLY A 58 18.26 -11.91 -40.30
N SER A 59 18.95 -11.47 -39.25
CA SER A 59 18.96 -10.09 -38.75
C SER A 59 20.22 -9.39 -39.27
N PRO A 60 20.18 -8.09 -39.62
CA PRO A 60 21.41 -7.32 -39.72
C PRO A 60 21.48 -6.14 -38.75
N VAL A 61 22.66 -6.07 -38.16
CA VAL A 61 23.30 -5.03 -37.36
C VAL A 61 23.71 -3.82 -38.21
N ALA A 62 23.73 -2.62 -37.64
CA ALA A 62 24.77 -1.61 -37.94
C ALA A 62 24.83 -0.48 -36.88
N ALA A 63 26.03 -0.19 -36.38
CA ALA A 63 26.49 1.14 -35.94
C ALA A 63 27.52 1.64 -37.01
N PRO A 64 28.16 2.84 -36.99
CA PRO A 64 28.29 3.87 -35.93
C PRO A 64 28.48 5.38 -36.39
N PHE A 65 28.80 6.29 -35.44
CA PHE A 65 29.52 7.60 -35.49
C PHE A 65 28.95 8.95 -36.09
N PHE A 66 28.83 9.96 -35.19
CA PHE A 66 29.25 11.39 -35.19
C PHE A 66 28.62 12.57 -36.03
N LEU A 67 28.24 13.62 -35.25
CA LEU A 67 28.33 15.12 -35.39
C LEU A 67 27.56 15.98 -36.43
N LEU A 68 27.17 17.17 -35.92
CA LEU A 68 26.93 18.51 -36.53
C LEU A 68 25.48 19.00 -36.80
N TYR A 69 25.10 20.09 -36.11
CA TYR A 69 24.15 21.16 -36.55
C TYR A 69 24.72 21.88 -37.80
N PRO A 70 23.94 22.52 -38.71
CA PRO A 70 22.94 23.59 -38.46
C PRO A 70 21.63 23.47 -39.30
N GLY A 71 20.50 24.09 -38.96
CA GLY A 71 20.16 25.48 -39.30
C GLY A 71 19.06 25.59 -40.39
N ASP A 72 17.95 26.21 -40.00
CA ASP A 72 17.02 27.04 -40.80
C ASP A 72 15.87 26.43 -41.66
N GLY A 73 14.70 27.07 -41.52
CA GLY A 73 13.66 27.19 -42.56
C GLY A 73 12.39 26.32 -42.49
N GLY A 74 11.24 26.90 -42.11
CA GLY A 74 9.95 26.52 -42.70
C GLY A 74 8.69 26.36 -41.82
N ALA A 75 8.11 27.50 -41.44
CA ALA A 75 6.73 27.83 -41.01
C ALA A 75 5.59 26.77 -41.00
N GLY A 76 4.73 26.83 -39.97
CA GLY A 76 3.34 26.34 -40.05
C GLY A 76 2.56 26.14 -38.74
N PHE A 77 2.13 27.22 -38.09
CA PHE A 77 0.99 27.37 -37.14
C PHE A 77 0.46 26.17 -36.33
N VAL A 78 0.70 26.18 -35.01
CA VAL A 78 -0.13 25.49 -34.00
C VAL A 78 -0.53 26.48 -32.90
N ALA A 79 -1.84 26.59 -32.65
CA ALA A 79 -2.45 27.42 -31.64
C ALA A 79 -2.28 26.84 -30.22
N ARG A 80 -2.03 27.73 -29.26
CA ARG A 80 -1.66 27.50 -27.86
C ARG A 80 -2.90 27.47 -26.92
N PRO A 81 -2.95 26.60 -25.89
CA PRO A 81 -3.81 26.78 -24.72
C PRO A 81 -3.07 27.49 -23.55
N PRO A 82 -3.80 28.09 -22.58
CA PRO A 82 -3.32 29.21 -21.74
C PRO A 82 -2.56 28.79 -20.46
N PRO A 83 -1.87 29.73 -19.77
CA PRO A 83 -1.01 29.42 -18.64
C PRO A 83 -1.77 29.28 -17.31
N GLN A 84 -1.30 28.34 -16.48
CA GLN A 84 -1.78 28.02 -15.14
C GLN A 84 -1.43 29.16 -14.15
N GLN A 85 -2.44 29.71 -13.48
CA GLN A 85 -2.29 30.73 -12.44
C GLN A 85 -1.72 30.13 -11.14
N GLN A 86 -0.66 30.78 -10.67
CA GLN A 86 -0.01 30.62 -9.37
C GLN A 86 -0.98 31.03 -8.25
N ARG A 87 -1.45 30.09 -7.42
CA ARG A 87 -2.22 30.38 -6.21
C ARG A 87 -1.29 30.46 -4.99
N SER A 88 -1.41 31.58 -4.31
CA SER A 88 -0.73 32.03 -3.11
C SER A 88 -0.99 31.13 -1.89
N TRP A 89 0.08 30.86 -1.14
CA TRP A 89 0.05 30.23 0.18
C TRP A 89 -0.74 31.09 1.17
N ARG A 90 -1.80 30.55 1.78
CA ARG A 90 -2.43 31.14 2.98
C ARG A 90 -1.81 30.52 4.24
N THR A 91 -1.56 31.38 5.22
CA THR A 91 -1.08 31.05 6.57
C THR A 91 -2.03 30.12 7.34
N PRO A 92 -1.53 29.23 8.22
CA PRO A 92 -2.37 28.34 9.03
C PRO A 92 -3.08 29.08 10.19
N PRO A 93 -4.26 28.61 10.66
CA PRO A 93 -4.99 29.22 11.76
C PRO A 93 -4.44 28.79 13.13
N SER A 94 -4.64 29.66 14.13
CA SER A 94 -4.18 29.50 15.53
C SER A 94 -4.82 28.29 16.26
N PRO A 95 -4.17 27.76 17.32
CA PRO A 95 -4.64 26.57 18.03
C PRO A 95 -5.89 26.89 18.86
N GLY A 96 -7.00 26.23 18.54
CA GLY A 96 -8.26 26.36 19.29
C GLY A 96 -9.56 26.37 18.46
N SER A 97 -9.48 26.29 17.12
CA SER A 97 -10.68 26.24 16.27
C SER A 97 -11.14 24.78 16.05
N PRO A 98 -12.44 24.46 16.16
CA PRO A 98 -12.95 23.15 15.78
C PRO A 98 -12.77 22.93 14.27
N LEU A 99 -12.30 21.73 13.90
CA LEU A 99 -12.05 21.35 12.51
C LEU A 99 -13.34 21.41 11.65
N PRO A 100 -13.24 21.67 10.33
CA PRO A 100 -14.38 21.64 9.43
C PRO A 100 -14.89 20.19 9.29
N PHE A 101 -16.06 19.93 9.86
CA PHE A 101 -16.75 18.64 9.76
C PHE A 101 -17.23 18.39 8.32
N LEU A 102 -16.70 17.35 7.68
CA LEU A 102 -17.33 16.73 6.51
C LEU A 102 -18.44 15.81 7.02
N LEU A 103 -19.68 16.31 6.99
CA LEU A 103 -20.87 15.46 7.03
C LEU A 103 -20.88 14.60 5.76
N LEU A 104 -20.64 13.29 5.89
CA LEU A 104 -21.02 12.34 4.85
C LEU A 104 -22.54 12.43 4.68
N ASN A 105 -22.98 12.97 3.55
CA ASN A 105 -24.39 13.08 3.20
C ASN A 105 -24.96 11.67 2.96
N TYR A 106 -25.87 11.23 3.83
CA TYR A 106 -26.86 10.18 3.49
C TYR A 106 -28.21 10.85 3.20
N PRO A 107 -28.98 10.39 2.20
CA PRO A 107 -30.25 11.00 1.85
C PRO A 107 -31.27 10.68 2.93
N SER A 108 -31.54 11.64 3.81
CA SER A 108 -32.67 11.57 4.72
C SER A 108 -33.93 11.97 3.96
N GLY A 109 -34.84 11.01 3.81
CA GLY A 109 -36.18 11.27 3.31
C GLY A 109 -36.93 12.22 4.23
N GLY A 110 -37.43 13.30 3.62
CA GLY A 110 -38.65 14.04 3.97
C GLY A 110 -38.96 14.33 5.44
N GLY A 111 -38.90 15.60 5.82
CA GLY A 111 -39.65 16.12 6.97
C GLY A 111 -39.02 17.34 7.59
N GLY A 112 -39.50 18.53 7.23
CA GLY A 112 -39.11 19.78 7.88
C GLY A 112 -39.48 19.81 9.36
N GLY A 113 -38.55 20.23 10.20
CA GLY A 113 -38.77 20.49 11.61
C GLY A 113 -37.47 20.76 12.34
N GLY A 114 -37.22 22.01 12.71
CA GLY A 114 -36.06 22.41 13.50
C GLY A 114 -36.06 21.75 14.88
N GLY A 115 -35.32 20.65 15.02
CA GLY A 115 -35.10 19.96 16.28
C GLY A 115 -33.68 20.17 16.77
N LYS A 116 -33.52 20.64 18.00
CA LYS A 116 -32.23 20.65 18.72
C LYS A 116 -31.71 19.20 18.76
N HIS A 117 -30.65 18.89 18.01
CA HIS A 117 -30.02 17.58 18.04
C HIS A 117 -29.58 17.23 19.47
N HIS A 118 -30.05 16.07 19.98
CA HIS A 118 -29.73 15.60 21.33
C HIS A 118 -28.21 15.34 21.44
N PRO A 119 -27.51 15.78 22.51
CA PRO A 119 -26.05 15.62 22.65
C PRO A 119 -25.56 14.16 22.57
N ASN A 120 -26.42 13.19 22.91
CA ASN A 120 -26.14 11.76 22.77
C ASN A 120 -26.05 11.30 21.30
N TYR A 121 -26.82 11.90 20.39
CA TYR A 121 -26.79 11.56 18.97
C TYR A 121 -25.49 12.05 18.31
N LEU A 122 -25.02 13.24 18.70
CA LEU A 122 -23.75 13.79 18.21
C LEU A 122 -22.57 12.90 18.62
N MET A 123 -22.50 12.51 19.90
CA MET A 123 -21.46 11.62 20.42
C MET A 123 -21.47 10.25 19.74
N ALA A 124 -22.64 9.68 19.45
CA ALA A 124 -22.73 8.40 18.73
C ALA A 124 -22.20 8.51 17.28
N ASN A 125 -22.51 9.60 16.58
CA ASN A 125 -21.96 9.86 15.25
C ASN A 125 -20.44 10.06 15.28
N GLU A 126 -19.91 10.77 16.28
CA GLU A 126 -18.46 10.95 16.44
C GLU A 126 -17.74 9.62 16.65
N ARG A 127 -18.29 8.72 17.49
CA ARG A 127 -17.74 7.35 17.65
C ARG A 127 -17.75 6.57 16.35
N MET A 128 -18.87 6.57 15.62
CA MET A 128 -19.00 5.88 14.35
C MET A 128 -17.98 6.40 13.32
N ASN A 129 -17.78 7.71 13.25
CA ASN A 129 -16.80 8.33 12.37
C ASN A 129 -15.37 7.92 12.74
N LEU A 130 -15.01 7.96 14.02
CA LEU A 130 -13.69 7.51 14.49
C LEU A 130 -13.45 6.02 14.25
N MET A 131 -14.46 5.18 14.43
CA MET A 131 -14.40 3.76 14.10
C MET A 131 -14.14 3.53 12.61
N ASN A 132 -14.84 4.25 11.74
CA ASN A 132 -14.64 4.15 10.30
C ASN A 132 -13.23 4.63 9.89
N MET A 133 -12.75 5.71 10.49
CA MET A 133 -11.38 6.20 10.29
C MET A 133 -10.34 5.19 10.77
N ALA A 134 -10.53 4.58 11.95
CA ALA A 134 -9.66 3.53 12.46
C ALA A 134 -9.66 2.32 11.52
N LYS A 135 -10.84 1.88 11.04
CA LYS A 135 -10.97 0.78 10.09
C LYS A 135 -10.23 1.05 8.78
N LEU A 136 -10.38 2.24 8.20
CA LEU A 136 -9.67 2.63 6.98
C LEU A 136 -8.17 2.72 7.21
N SER A 137 -7.74 3.30 8.32
CA SER A 137 -6.32 3.45 8.65
C SER A 137 -5.64 2.11 8.93
N ILE A 138 -6.28 1.21 9.67
CA ILE A 138 -5.75 -0.14 9.96
C ILE A 138 -5.66 -0.94 8.65
N LYS A 139 -6.73 -0.95 7.85
CA LYS A 139 -6.75 -1.66 6.56
C LYS A 139 -5.67 -1.13 5.63
N GLY A 140 -5.60 0.18 5.43
CA GLY A 140 -4.62 0.83 4.56
C GLY A 140 -3.19 0.56 5.03
N LEU A 141 -2.93 0.63 6.34
CA LEU A 141 -1.62 0.33 6.90
C LEU A 141 -1.21 -1.14 6.64
N ILE A 142 -2.11 -2.11 6.85
CA ILE A 142 -1.81 -3.52 6.59
C ILE A 142 -1.53 -3.74 5.10
N GLU A 143 -2.39 -3.25 4.21
CA GLU A 143 -2.23 -3.40 2.76
C GLU A 143 -0.93 -2.76 2.27
N SER A 144 -0.64 -1.52 2.69
CA SER A 144 0.57 -0.82 2.28
C SER A 144 1.84 -1.45 2.88
N ALA A 145 1.80 -1.92 4.13
CA ALA A 145 2.94 -2.60 4.75
C ALA A 145 3.23 -3.97 4.10
N LEU A 146 2.19 -4.75 3.78
CA LEU A 146 2.35 -6.04 3.10
C LEU A 146 2.87 -5.87 1.67
N ASN A 147 2.44 -4.82 0.96
CA ASN A 147 2.97 -4.50 -0.36
C ASN A 147 4.44 -4.06 -0.30
N LEU A 148 4.84 -3.40 0.78
CA LEU A 148 6.21 -2.91 0.98
C LEU A 148 7.18 -4.04 1.39
N GLY A 149 6.73 -5.04 2.15
CA GLY A 149 7.48 -6.28 2.42
C GLY A 149 8.74 -6.16 3.30
N ARG A 150 8.99 -4.99 3.91
CA ARG A 150 10.14 -4.69 4.78
C ARG A 150 9.69 -4.07 6.10
N THR A 151 10.60 -4.02 7.08
CA THR A 151 10.36 -3.38 8.39
C THR A 151 10.01 -1.90 8.22
N LEU A 152 8.96 -1.44 8.91
CA LEU A 152 8.50 -0.05 8.89
C LEU A 152 9.30 0.83 9.84
N ASP A 153 9.65 2.03 9.37
CA ASP A 153 10.28 3.09 10.14
C ASP A 153 9.25 4.12 10.66
N SER A 154 9.72 5.10 11.44
CA SER A 154 8.88 6.17 12.00
C SER A 154 8.36 7.17 10.96
N ASP A 155 8.96 7.20 9.78
CA ASP A 155 8.70 8.20 8.73
C ASP A 155 7.64 7.72 7.74
N TYR A 156 7.23 6.45 7.86
CA TYR A 156 6.21 5.86 7.01
C TYR A 156 4.83 6.50 7.22
N ALA A 157 4.35 7.23 6.22
CA ALA A 157 3.12 8.04 6.31
C ALA A 157 1.85 7.26 6.73
N PRO A 158 1.54 6.06 6.18
CA PRO A 158 0.39 5.28 6.62
C PRO A 158 0.44 4.89 8.11
N LEU A 159 1.64 4.71 8.65
CA LEU A 159 1.85 4.38 10.04
C LEU A 159 1.74 5.59 10.96
N GLN A 160 2.25 6.75 10.52
CA GLN A 160 2.02 8.02 11.24
C GLN A 160 0.53 8.31 11.35
N GLN A 161 -0.21 8.17 10.23
CA GLN A 161 -1.66 8.36 10.19
C GLN A 161 -2.38 7.42 11.15
N PHE A 162 -1.98 6.15 11.21
CA PHE A 162 -2.51 5.19 12.17
C PHE A 162 -2.36 5.65 13.63
N PHE A 163 -1.16 6.11 14.02
CA PHE A 163 -0.95 6.60 15.39
C PHE A 163 -1.79 7.84 15.70
N VAL A 164 -1.97 8.74 14.73
CA VAL A 164 -2.84 9.92 14.89
C VAL A 164 -4.29 9.49 15.08
N VAL A 165 -4.80 8.56 14.27
CA VAL A 165 -6.18 8.06 14.39
C VAL A 165 -6.39 7.33 15.72
N MET A 166 -5.43 6.50 16.15
CA MET A 166 -5.47 5.83 17.45
C MET A 166 -5.47 6.80 18.63
N GLU A 167 -4.67 7.87 18.56
CA GLU A 167 -4.68 8.93 19.56
C GLU A 167 -6.06 9.60 19.66
N HIS A 168 -6.73 9.87 18.53
CA HIS A 168 -8.08 10.43 18.53
C HIS A 168 -9.11 9.47 19.12
N CYS A 169 -9.02 8.18 18.80
CA CYS A 169 -9.89 7.15 19.38
C CYS A 169 -9.74 7.09 20.91
N LEU A 170 -8.51 7.11 21.41
CA LEU A 170 -8.22 7.06 22.84
C LEU A 170 -8.54 8.39 23.56
N LYS A 171 -8.60 9.52 22.86
CA LYS A 171 -9.02 10.79 23.46
C LYS A 171 -10.53 11.00 23.51
N HIS A 172 -11.29 10.28 22.69
CA HIS A 172 -12.74 10.46 22.59
C HIS A 172 -13.44 10.11 23.89
N GLY A 173 -14.17 11.08 24.47
CA GLY A 173 -14.91 10.91 25.71
C GLY A 173 -14.03 10.82 26.97
N LEU A 174 -12.77 11.27 26.94
CA LEU A 174 -11.96 11.41 28.16
C LEU A 174 -12.55 12.47 29.09
N LYS A 175 -12.71 12.10 30.36
CA LYS A 175 -13.06 13.01 31.45
C LYS A 175 -11.95 14.03 31.64
N ALA A 176 -12.31 15.31 31.72
CA ALA A 176 -11.34 16.36 32.02
C ALA A 176 -10.96 16.27 33.50
N LYS A 177 -9.81 15.65 33.83
CA LYS A 177 -9.28 15.62 35.20
C LYS A 177 -8.86 17.06 35.56
N LYS A 178 -9.47 17.64 36.59
CA LYS A 178 -9.12 18.99 37.09
C LYS A 178 -7.78 18.90 37.83
N THR A 179 -6.70 19.27 37.17
CA THR A 179 -5.39 19.47 37.80
C THR A 179 -5.19 20.97 38.06
N PHE A 180 -4.53 21.34 39.16
CA PHE A 180 -4.30 22.73 39.60
C PHE A 180 -3.57 23.62 38.55
N LEU A 181 -2.98 23.03 37.50
CA LEU A 181 -2.23 23.71 36.42
C LEU A 181 -2.87 23.59 35.02
N GLY A 182 -4.15 23.21 34.91
CA GLY A 182 -4.90 23.22 33.65
C GLY A 182 -5.58 21.90 33.27
N GLN A 183 -6.55 21.96 32.36
CA GLN A 183 -7.26 20.79 31.82
C GLN A 183 -6.38 20.09 30.77
N ASN A 184 -5.68 19.02 31.15
CA ASN A 184 -4.91 18.22 30.19
C ASN A 184 -5.60 16.87 29.98
N LYS A 185 -6.33 16.71 28.87
CA LYS A 185 -6.95 15.44 28.47
C LYS A 185 -5.87 14.52 27.91
N SER A 186 -5.16 13.83 28.80
CA SER A 186 -4.15 12.84 28.40
C SER A 186 -4.76 11.43 28.37
N PHE A 187 -4.53 10.74 27.26
CA PHE A 187 -4.88 9.32 27.13
C PHE A 187 -3.84 8.39 27.76
N TRP A 188 -2.77 8.92 28.38
CA TRP A 188 -1.77 8.12 29.08
C TRP A 188 -2.32 7.44 30.34
N GLY A 189 -3.18 8.12 31.11
CA GLY A 189 -3.74 7.58 32.35
C GLY A 189 -4.43 6.21 32.17
N PRO A 190 -5.32 6.05 31.16
CA PRO A 190 -5.86 4.73 30.80
C PRO A 190 -4.79 3.69 30.44
N LEU A 191 -3.73 4.08 29.72
CA LEU A 191 -2.67 3.15 29.30
C LEU A 191 -1.83 2.64 30.48
N GLU A 192 -1.68 3.44 31.54
CA GLU A 192 -1.04 2.99 32.80
C GLU A 192 -1.83 1.89 33.52
N LEU A 193 -3.11 1.65 33.17
CA LEU A 193 -3.82 0.49 33.69
C LEU A 193 -3.37 -0.81 33.02
N VAL A 194 -2.81 -0.77 31.81
CA VAL A 194 -2.43 -1.97 31.06
C VAL A 194 -1.38 -2.78 31.82
N GLU A 195 -0.36 -2.16 32.41
CA GLU A 195 0.68 -2.87 33.18
C GLU A 195 0.10 -3.64 34.38
N LYS A 196 -1.05 -3.20 34.91
CA LYS A 196 -1.76 -3.88 36.02
C LYS A 196 -2.62 -5.04 35.55
N LEU A 197 -3.05 -5.01 34.29
CA LEU A 197 -3.91 -6.03 33.68
C LEU A 197 -3.11 -7.10 32.94
N VAL A 198 -2.01 -6.70 32.31
CA VAL A 198 -1.10 -7.52 31.51
C VAL A 198 0.33 -7.23 31.96
N PRO A 199 0.95 -8.10 32.78
CA PRO A 199 2.28 -7.86 33.36
C PRO A 199 3.38 -7.59 32.33
N GLU A 200 3.26 -8.14 31.12
CA GLU A 200 4.22 -7.96 30.03
C GLU A 200 4.31 -6.49 29.56
N ALA A 201 3.22 -5.72 29.72
CA ALA A 201 3.22 -4.29 29.39
C ALA A 201 4.04 -3.45 30.39
N ALA A 202 4.49 -4.02 31.52
CA ALA A 202 5.32 -3.31 32.49
C ALA A 202 6.66 -2.89 31.89
N GLU A 203 7.26 -3.71 31.01
CA GLU A 203 8.54 -3.41 30.36
C GLU A 203 8.45 -2.14 29.51
N ILE A 204 7.45 -2.05 28.63
CA ILE A 204 7.25 -0.87 27.78
C ILE A 204 6.79 0.34 28.60
N THR A 205 6.05 0.12 29.69
CA THR A 205 5.58 1.21 30.55
C THR A 205 6.72 1.82 31.36
N ALA A 206 7.68 1.01 31.81
CA ALA A 206 8.95 1.50 32.36
C ALA A 206 9.78 2.22 31.29
N SER A 207 9.94 1.61 30.11
CA SER A 207 10.72 2.18 29.00
C SER A 207 10.26 3.58 28.58
N VAL A 208 8.96 3.86 28.54
CA VAL A 208 8.46 5.21 28.22
C VAL A 208 8.62 6.21 29.36
N LYS A 209 8.68 5.76 30.62
CA LYS A 209 8.93 6.62 31.78
C LYS A 209 10.40 7.04 31.83
N ASP A 210 11.30 6.16 31.41
CA ASP A 210 12.75 6.37 31.40
C ASP A 210 13.27 6.96 30.08
N LEU A 211 12.40 7.18 29.08
CA LEU A 211 12.81 7.71 27.78
C LEU A 211 13.33 9.16 27.89
N PRO A 212 14.61 9.43 27.57
CA PRO A 212 15.17 10.77 27.69
C PRO A 212 14.52 11.73 26.68
N GLY A 213 14.23 12.95 27.16
CA GLY A 213 13.61 14.01 26.36
C GLY A 213 12.07 14.03 26.38
N LEU A 214 11.41 13.02 26.96
CA LEU A 214 9.94 12.92 27.01
C LEU A 214 9.37 13.56 28.30
N LYS A 215 8.72 14.72 28.15
CA LYS A 215 8.25 15.56 29.25
C LYS A 215 6.74 15.52 29.44
N THR A 216 5.95 15.26 28.39
CA THR A 216 4.48 15.33 28.49
C THR A 216 3.83 13.94 28.64
N PRO A 217 2.69 13.84 29.36
CA PRO A 217 1.90 12.61 29.38
C PRO A 217 1.42 12.18 27.98
N VAL A 218 1.11 13.13 27.10
CA VAL A 218 0.70 12.83 25.72
C VAL A 218 1.85 12.19 24.93
N GLY A 219 3.07 12.71 25.07
CA GLY A 219 4.27 12.11 24.51
C GLY A 219 4.51 10.69 25.02
N ARG A 220 4.31 10.44 26.33
CA ARG A 220 4.37 9.09 26.92
C ARG A 220 3.37 8.13 26.29
N GLY A 221 2.12 8.55 26.11
CA GLY A 221 1.12 7.75 25.40
C GLY A 221 1.52 7.44 23.96
N ARG A 222 2.13 8.39 23.25
CA ARG A 222 2.61 8.20 21.87
C ARG A 222 3.78 7.25 21.76
N ALA A 223 4.75 7.34 22.68
CA ALA A 223 5.87 6.41 22.77
C ALA A 223 5.36 5.00 23.09
N TRP A 224 4.40 4.90 24.00
CA TRP A 224 3.85 3.62 24.43
C TRP A 224 3.10 2.91 23.31
N LEU A 225 2.29 3.63 22.51
CA LEU A 225 1.63 3.06 21.34
C LEU A 225 2.63 2.50 20.32
N ARG A 226 3.75 3.19 20.12
CA ARG A 226 4.83 2.77 19.23
C ARG A 226 5.50 1.49 19.75
N LEU A 227 5.86 1.44 21.03
CA LEU A 227 6.46 0.24 21.64
C LEU A 227 5.50 -0.96 21.65
N ALA A 228 4.22 -0.74 21.96
CA ALA A 228 3.20 -1.79 21.94
C ALA A 228 3.01 -2.37 20.53
N LEU A 229 3.13 -1.54 19.48
CA LEU A 229 3.12 -2.00 18.10
C LEU A 229 4.39 -2.79 17.74
N MET A 230 5.57 -2.32 18.14
CA MET A 230 6.84 -3.05 17.95
C MET A 230 6.81 -4.43 18.63
N GLN A 231 6.20 -4.52 19.82
CA GLN A 231 6.00 -5.79 20.52
C GLN A 231 4.90 -6.68 19.89
N LYS A 232 4.17 -6.20 18.87
CA LYS A 232 3.03 -6.89 18.25
C LYS A 232 1.92 -7.26 19.25
N LYS A 233 1.78 -6.48 20.33
CA LYS A 233 0.81 -6.72 21.42
C LYS A 233 -0.22 -5.61 21.61
N LEU A 234 -0.22 -4.60 20.74
CA LEU A 234 -1.15 -3.48 20.81
C LEU A 234 -2.63 -3.93 20.88
N SER A 235 -3.02 -4.93 20.10
CA SER A 235 -4.38 -5.48 20.09
C SER A 235 -4.76 -6.14 21.42
N GLU A 236 -3.84 -6.94 21.98
CA GLU A 236 -4.00 -7.62 23.26
C GLU A 236 -4.17 -6.62 24.41
N TYR A 237 -3.33 -5.59 24.45
CA TYR A 237 -3.40 -4.54 25.45
C TYR A 237 -4.70 -3.73 25.37
N MET A 238 -5.14 -3.36 24.16
CA MET A 238 -6.41 -2.65 23.97
C MET A 238 -7.60 -3.51 24.40
N LYS A 239 -7.57 -4.81 24.07
CA LYS A 239 -8.58 -5.79 24.48
C LYS A 239 -8.65 -5.93 26.01
N ALA A 240 -7.50 -5.93 26.69
CA ALA A 240 -7.45 -6.00 28.15
C ALA A 240 -8.12 -4.78 28.81
N LEU A 241 -7.89 -3.57 28.26
CA LEU A 241 -8.51 -2.34 28.76
C LEU A 241 -10.04 -2.35 28.62
N ILE A 242 -10.56 -2.64 27.44
CA ILE A 242 -12.02 -2.60 27.18
C ILE A 242 -12.78 -3.67 27.97
N ASN A 243 -12.13 -4.77 28.35
CA ASN A 243 -12.72 -5.82 29.18
C ASN A 243 -12.85 -5.41 30.65
N LYS A 244 -12.20 -4.32 31.08
CA LYS A 244 -12.25 -3.79 32.45
C LYS A 244 -12.89 -2.42 32.49
N LYS A 245 -14.13 -2.33 31.95
CA LYS A 245 -14.92 -1.09 31.89
C LYS A 245 -15.07 -0.39 33.24
N GLU A 246 -15.13 -1.13 34.34
CA GLU A 246 -15.21 -0.56 35.70
C GLU A 246 -14.02 0.36 36.02
N LEU A 247 -12.80 -0.09 35.74
CA LEU A 247 -11.58 0.71 35.93
C LEU A 247 -11.48 1.82 34.88
N LEU A 248 -11.87 1.51 33.64
CA LEU A 248 -11.83 2.45 32.52
C LEU A 248 -12.82 3.62 32.71
N SER A 249 -13.90 3.40 33.45
CA SER A 249 -14.91 4.41 33.79
C SER A 249 -14.38 5.55 34.67
N GLU A 250 -13.23 5.39 35.34
CA GLU A 250 -12.57 6.52 36.04
C GLU A 250 -12.10 7.59 35.05
N PHE A 251 -11.69 7.17 33.86
CA PHE A 251 -11.05 8.04 32.87
C PHE A 251 -11.99 8.48 31.75
N TYR A 252 -12.99 7.66 31.41
CA TYR A 252 -13.89 7.90 30.29
C TYR A 252 -15.33 8.15 30.73
N GLU A 253 -16.03 8.96 29.95
CA GLU A 253 -17.48 9.10 30.03
C GLU A 253 -18.17 7.81 29.54
N PRO A 254 -19.39 7.49 30.03
CA PRO A 254 -20.08 6.25 29.65
C PRO A 254 -20.28 6.07 28.14
N ASN A 255 -20.45 7.18 27.41
CA ASN A 255 -20.66 7.24 25.97
C ASN A 255 -19.35 7.42 25.15
N ALA A 256 -18.19 7.23 25.78
CA ALA A 256 -16.89 7.28 25.12
C ALA A 256 -16.69 6.08 24.18
N LEU A 257 -15.79 6.23 23.20
CA LEU A 257 -15.52 5.20 22.20
C LEU A 257 -15.01 3.90 22.84
N MET A 258 -14.10 4.02 23.81
CA MET A 258 -13.53 2.87 24.52
C MET A 258 -14.52 2.20 25.50
N MET A 259 -15.66 2.84 25.79
CA MET A 259 -16.69 2.32 26.69
C MET A 259 -17.84 1.63 25.93
N GLU A 260 -17.92 1.84 24.63
CA GLU A 260 -18.99 1.38 23.74
C GLU A 260 -18.50 0.26 22.80
N GLU A 261 -19.38 -0.25 21.93
CA GLU A 261 -19.11 -1.39 21.05
C GLU A 261 -18.02 -1.08 20.01
N GLU A 262 -17.91 0.16 19.56
CA GLU A 262 -16.91 0.61 18.58
C GLU A 262 -15.47 0.36 19.06
N GLY A 263 -15.20 0.53 20.36
CA GLY A 263 -13.89 0.22 20.97
C GLY A 263 -13.53 -1.27 20.88
N ALA A 264 -14.51 -2.15 21.04
CA ALA A 264 -14.31 -3.60 20.89
C ALA A 264 -14.03 -3.99 19.44
N ILE A 265 -14.72 -3.36 18.49
CA ILE A 265 -14.48 -3.55 17.06
C ILE A 265 -13.06 -3.12 16.70
N ILE A 266 -12.62 -1.93 17.13
CA ILE A 266 -11.25 -1.44 16.89
C ILE A 266 -10.23 -2.40 17.49
N ALA A 267 -10.39 -2.83 18.74
CA ALA A 267 -9.47 -3.80 19.37
C ALA A 267 -9.36 -5.12 18.58
N GLY A 268 -10.47 -5.61 18.02
CA GLY A 268 -10.48 -6.77 17.13
C GLY A 268 -9.74 -6.54 15.81
N LEU A 269 -9.91 -5.37 15.19
CA LEU A 269 -9.22 -5.01 13.93
C LEU A 269 -7.71 -4.87 14.13
N LEU A 270 -7.25 -4.39 15.29
CA LEU A 270 -5.84 -4.24 15.62
C LEU A 270 -5.06 -5.57 15.59
N VAL A 271 -5.74 -6.72 15.70
CA VAL A 271 -5.09 -8.05 15.60
C VAL A 271 -4.39 -8.21 14.24
N GLY A 272 -4.95 -7.63 13.18
CA GLY A 272 -4.34 -7.65 11.85
C GLY A 272 -2.98 -6.94 11.79
N LEU A 273 -2.69 -6.00 12.71
CA LEU A 273 -1.41 -5.31 12.76
C LEU A 273 -0.26 -6.17 13.28
N ASN A 274 -0.54 -7.34 13.88
CA ASN A 274 0.51 -8.23 14.40
C ASN A 274 1.43 -8.75 13.27
N VAL A 275 0.95 -8.74 12.02
CA VAL A 275 1.76 -9.10 10.84
C VAL A 275 2.83 -8.06 10.51
N ILE A 276 2.65 -6.82 10.94
CA ILE A 276 3.54 -5.70 10.59
C ILE A 276 4.81 -5.80 11.42
N ASP A 277 5.95 -5.78 10.74
CA ASP A 277 7.25 -5.63 11.38
C ASP A 277 7.64 -4.14 11.40
N ALA A 278 7.96 -3.61 12.58
CA ALA A 278 8.25 -2.19 12.77
C ALA A 278 9.39 -2.01 13.75
N ASN A 279 10.29 -1.07 13.46
CA ASN A 279 11.41 -0.75 14.33
C ASN A 279 11.59 0.77 14.42
N PHE A 280 11.27 1.33 15.59
CA PHE A 280 11.26 2.78 15.79
C PHE A 280 12.47 3.27 16.57
N CYS A 281 13.28 4.10 15.94
CA CYS A 281 14.28 4.92 16.63
C CYS A 281 13.61 6.18 17.18
N MET A 282 13.00 6.09 18.37
CA MET A 282 12.30 7.22 18.97
C MET A 282 13.27 8.19 19.67
N LYS A 283 13.17 9.48 19.35
CA LYS A 283 13.72 10.58 20.15
C LYS A 283 12.59 11.20 20.98
N GLY A 284 12.77 11.33 22.29
CA GLY A 284 11.71 11.75 23.20
C GLY A 284 11.16 13.16 22.94
N GLU A 285 11.99 14.07 22.42
CA GLU A 285 11.64 15.49 22.19
C GLU A 285 10.63 15.72 21.06
N ASP A 286 10.65 14.88 20.02
CA ASP A 286 9.75 15.00 18.86
C ASP A 286 8.30 14.60 19.22
N LEU A 287 8.14 13.67 20.17
CA LEU A 287 6.84 13.10 20.53
C LEU A 287 5.98 14.05 21.36
N ASP A 288 6.57 14.99 22.08
CA ASP A 288 5.85 15.97 22.89
C ASP A 288 5.24 17.10 22.05
N SER A 289 5.90 17.47 20.94
CA SER A 289 5.53 18.63 20.11
C SER A 289 4.70 18.27 18.87
N GLN A 290 4.63 16.99 18.50
CA GLN A 290 3.90 16.53 17.33
C GLN A 290 2.39 16.86 17.46
N VAL A 291 1.82 17.64 16.55
CA VAL A 291 0.36 17.80 16.45
C VAL A 291 -0.11 16.97 15.28
N GLY A 292 -0.71 15.81 15.58
CA GLY A 292 -1.24 14.91 14.55
C GLY A 292 -2.55 15.44 13.99
N VAL A 293 -2.57 15.83 12.72
CA VAL A 293 -3.80 16.07 11.96
C VAL A 293 -4.06 14.85 11.08
N ILE A 294 -5.30 14.37 11.05
CA ILE A 294 -5.71 13.28 10.17
C ILE A 294 -5.67 13.78 8.72
N ASP A 295 -4.80 13.20 7.89
CA ASP A 295 -4.75 13.51 6.46
C ASP A 295 -5.82 12.72 5.70
N PHE A 296 -6.90 13.40 5.28
CA PHE A 296 -7.99 12.78 4.52
C PHE A 296 -7.64 12.56 3.04
N SER A 297 -6.60 13.23 2.51
CA SER A 297 -6.20 13.06 1.10
C SER A 297 -5.78 11.62 0.80
N MET A 298 -5.29 10.91 1.82
CA MET A 298 -4.97 9.48 1.76
C MET A 298 -6.19 8.59 1.45
N TYR A 299 -7.40 9.01 1.83
CA TYR A 299 -8.62 8.22 1.67
C TYR A 299 -9.55 8.75 0.58
N LEU A 300 -9.36 9.99 0.13
CA LEU A 300 -10.17 10.64 -0.90
C LEU A 300 -9.67 10.34 -2.33
N LYS A 301 -8.76 9.38 -2.50
CA LYS A 301 -8.25 9.03 -3.82
C LYS A 301 -9.31 8.26 -4.60
N ASP A 302 -9.99 9.00 -5.49
CA ASP A 302 -10.98 8.50 -6.45
C ASP A 302 -10.51 7.20 -7.13
N GLY A 303 -11.45 6.26 -7.29
CA GLY A 303 -11.25 4.95 -7.92
C GLY A 303 -10.90 4.97 -9.41
N ASN A 304 -10.12 5.94 -9.90
CA ASN A 304 -9.70 6.03 -11.30
C ASN A 304 -8.29 6.63 -11.53
N SER A 305 -7.37 6.61 -10.57
CA SER A 305 -5.98 7.01 -10.82
C SER A 305 -4.99 5.84 -10.63
N SER A 306 -4.86 5.01 -11.65
CA SER A 306 -3.82 3.98 -11.80
C SER A 306 -2.40 4.54 -11.97
N LYS A 307 -2.18 5.85 -11.83
CA LYS A 307 -0.87 6.52 -11.94
C LYS A 307 -0.24 6.90 -10.59
N GLY A 308 -0.72 6.34 -9.48
CA GLY A 308 -0.10 6.50 -8.17
C GLY A 308 0.94 5.42 -7.82
N SER A 309 1.01 4.34 -8.60
CA SER A 309 1.83 3.16 -8.28
C SER A 309 3.30 3.29 -8.69
N GLU A 310 3.63 4.16 -9.65
CA GLU A 310 5.01 4.29 -10.15
C GLU A 310 5.94 4.95 -9.13
N GLY A 311 5.45 5.93 -8.35
CA GLY A 311 6.24 6.58 -7.29
C GLY A 311 6.56 5.64 -6.13
N ASP A 312 5.62 4.77 -5.76
CA ASP A 312 5.79 3.84 -4.63
C ASP A 312 6.71 2.67 -5.00
N GLY A 313 6.63 2.18 -6.25
CA GLY A 313 7.56 1.20 -6.80
C GLY A 313 8.97 1.76 -6.97
N GLN A 314 9.10 3.02 -7.39
CA GLN A 314 10.39 3.70 -7.50
C GLN A 314 11.01 3.97 -6.12
N ILE A 315 10.21 4.37 -5.12
CA ILE A 315 10.67 4.54 -3.74
C ILE A 315 11.12 3.20 -3.16
N THR A 316 10.36 2.12 -3.38
CA THR A 316 10.73 0.76 -2.96
C THR A 316 12.06 0.32 -3.61
N ALA A 317 12.22 0.53 -4.92
CA ALA A 317 13.46 0.20 -5.61
C ALA A 317 14.67 1.01 -5.11
N ILE A 318 14.49 2.31 -4.84
CA ILE A 318 15.54 3.18 -4.28
C ILE A 318 15.92 2.73 -2.87
N LEU A 319 14.95 2.29 -2.07
CA LEU A 319 15.18 1.82 -0.72
C LEU A 319 15.85 0.44 -0.67
N ASP A 320 15.50 -0.48 -1.57
CA ASP A 320 16.20 -1.76 -1.73
C ASP A 320 17.64 -1.54 -2.15
N GLN A 321 17.86 -0.59 -3.06
CA GLN A 321 19.20 -0.20 -3.49
C GLN A 321 20.00 0.43 -2.35
N LYS A 322 19.36 1.26 -1.51
CA LYS A 322 19.96 1.84 -0.30
C LYS A 322 20.34 0.75 0.71
N ASN A 323 19.44 -0.18 1.00
CA ASN A 323 19.66 -1.27 1.95
C ASN A 323 20.79 -2.20 1.49
N TYR A 324 20.83 -2.54 0.20
CA TYR A 324 21.93 -3.31 -0.39
C TYR A 324 23.29 -2.61 -0.20
N VAL A 325 23.35 -1.29 -0.44
CA VAL A 325 24.57 -0.50 -0.24
C VAL A 325 24.94 -0.40 1.24
N GLU A 326 23.96 -0.26 2.13
CA GLU A 326 24.18 -0.22 3.58
C GLU A 326 24.74 -1.55 4.11
N GLU A 327 24.19 -2.69 3.69
CA GLU A 327 24.70 -4.00 4.09
C GLU A 327 26.08 -4.28 3.48
N LEU A 328 26.33 -3.85 2.23
CA LEU A 328 27.65 -3.94 1.62
C LEU A 328 28.68 -3.09 2.38
N ASN A 329 28.32 -1.87 2.77
CA ASN A 329 29.17 -1.01 3.60
C ASN A 329 29.39 -1.61 5.00
N ARG A 330 28.40 -2.29 5.58
CA ARG A 330 28.55 -3.00 6.86
C ARG A 330 29.56 -4.15 6.75
N HIS A 331 29.46 -4.96 5.70
CA HIS A 331 30.43 -6.02 5.41
C HIS A 331 31.83 -5.50 5.11
N LEU A 332 31.93 -4.40 4.35
CA LEU A 332 33.21 -3.77 4.04
C LEU A 332 33.86 -3.23 5.31
N ASN A 333 33.10 -2.52 6.16
CA ASN A 333 33.59 -2.03 7.44
C ASN A 333 34.02 -3.17 8.38
N ALA A 334 33.28 -4.28 8.43
CA ALA A 334 33.68 -5.46 9.19
C ALA A 334 35.00 -6.06 8.67
N THR A 335 35.17 -6.10 7.35
CA THR A 335 36.40 -6.60 6.71
C THR A 335 37.59 -5.68 6.98
N VAL A 336 37.40 -4.36 6.85
CA VAL A 336 38.41 -3.35 7.18
C VAL A 336 38.83 -3.46 8.64
N ASN A 337 37.89 -3.58 9.58
CA ASN A 337 38.21 -3.76 11.00
C ASN A 337 38.97 -5.06 11.27
N ASN A 338 38.61 -6.16 10.60
CA ASN A 338 39.33 -7.44 10.74
C ASN A 338 40.77 -7.34 10.20
N LEU A 339 40.93 -6.71 9.03
CA LEU A 339 42.24 -6.48 8.44
C LEU A 339 43.09 -5.55 9.30
N GLN A 340 42.51 -4.49 9.85
CA GLN A 340 43.20 -3.60 10.78
C GLN A 340 43.69 -4.35 12.02
N ALA A 341 42.85 -5.19 12.64
CA ALA A 341 43.26 -6.01 13.78
C ALA A 341 44.40 -6.99 13.43
N LYS A 342 44.42 -7.53 12.19
CA LYS A 342 45.53 -8.36 11.71
C LYS A 342 46.80 -7.56 11.48
N VAL A 343 46.70 -6.36 10.93
CA VAL A 343 47.85 -5.44 10.76
C VAL A 343 48.44 -5.12 12.13
N ASP A 344 47.63 -4.72 13.11
CA ASP A 344 48.08 -4.39 14.46
C ASP A 344 48.73 -5.60 15.16
N ALA A 345 48.18 -6.80 14.97
CA ALA A 345 48.76 -8.04 15.49
C ALA A 345 50.11 -8.39 14.84
N LEU A 346 50.22 -8.20 13.52
CA LEU A 346 51.46 -8.42 12.79
C LEU A 346 52.53 -7.39 13.20
N GLU A 347 52.17 -6.11 13.33
CA GLU A 347 53.09 -5.06 13.82
C GLU A 347 53.61 -5.37 15.23
N LYS A 348 52.73 -5.84 16.13
CA LYS A 348 53.12 -6.28 17.47
C LYS A 348 54.03 -7.52 17.46
N SER A 349 53.81 -8.45 16.54
CA SER A 349 54.71 -9.61 16.38
C SER A 349 56.07 -9.19 15.81
N ASN A 350 56.08 -8.25 14.86
CA ASN A 350 57.31 -7.79 14.20
C ASN A 350 58.22 -7.03 15.17
N THR A 351 57.63 -6.18 16.01
CA THR A 351 58.36 -5.49 17.10
C THR A 351 58.96 -6.50 18.08
N LYS A 352 58.20 -7.50 18.51
CA LYS A 352 58.70 -8.58 19.39
C LYS A 352 59.85 -9.36 18.75
N LEU A 353 59.74 -9.74 17.49
CA LEU A 353 60.83 -10.43 16.77
C LEU A 353 62.07 -9.56 16.65
N THR A 354 61.91 -8.25 16.48
CA THR A 354 63.03 -7.30 16.44
C THR A 354 63.72 -7.20 17.80
N GLU A 355 62.95 -7.22 18.90
CA GLU A 355 63.49 -7.28 20.27
C GLU A 355 64.23 -8.60 20.53
N GLU A 356 63.64 -9.74 20.17
CA GLU A 356 64.26 -11.06 20.30
C GLU A 356 65.56 -11.16 19.47
N LEU A 357 65.56 -10.61 18.25
CA LEU A 357 66.76 -10.51 17.41
C LEU A 357 67.86 -9.69 18.08
N ALA A 358 67.51 -8.54 18.67
CA ALA A 358 68.47 -7.70 19.39
C ALA A 358 69.07 -8.42 20.61
N VAL A 359 68.25 -9.17 21.36
CA VAL A 359 68.70 -9.99 22.49
C VAL A 359 69.64 -11.11 22.01
N ALA A 360 69.30 -11.81 20.92
CA ALA A 360 70.14 -12.85 20.35
C ALA A 360 71.49 -12.29 19.87
N ASN A 361 71.49 -11.13 19.20
CA ASN A 361 72.72 -10.46 18.79
C ASN A 361 73.62 -10.11 19.99
N ASN A 362 73.05 -9.56 21.07
CA ASN A 362 73.81 -9.30 22.30
C ASN A 362 74.39 -10.59 22.92
N ARG A 363 73.66 -11.70 22.83
CA ARG A 363 74.15 -13.00 23.31
C ARG A 363 75.31 -13.52 22.47
N ILE A 364 75.24 -13.37 21.14
CA ILE A 364 76.33 -13.73 20.23
C ILE A 364 77.59 -12.93 20.55
N ILE A 365 77.47 -11.61 20.75
CA ILE A 365 78.60 -10.75 21.13
C ILE A 365 79.25 -11.25 22.43
N THR A 366 78.45 -11.54 23.46
CA THR A 366 78.95 -12.05 24.75
C THR A 366 79.71 -13.37 24.59
N LEU A 367 79.17 -14.30 23.78
CA LEU A 367 79.81 -15.59 23.53
C LEU A 367 81.09 -15.46 22.70
N GLN A 368 81.15 -14.51 21.75
CA GLN A 368 82.37 -14.21 20.99
C GLN A 368 83.47 -13.66 21.90
N GLU A 369 83.14 -12.78 22.86
CA GLU A 369 84.08 -12.28 23.87
C GLU A 369 84.60 -13.39 24.78
N GLU A 370 83.73 -14.29 25.25
CA GLU A 370 84.14 -15.46 26.05
C GLU A 370 85.03 -16.42 25.25
N MET A 371 84.73 -16.64 23.97
CA MET A 371 85.52 -17.50 23.10
C MET A 371 86.94 -16.96 22.89
N GLU A 372 87.11 -15.65 22.64
CA GLU A 372 88.44 -15.04 22.55
C GLU A 372 89.18 -15.09 23.90
N ARG A 373 88.49 -14.86 25.02
CA ARG A 373 89.09 -14.99 26.38
C ARG A 373 89.63 -16.42 26.63
N VAL A 374 88.85 -17.44 26.30
CA VAL A 374 89.25 -18.86 26.46
C VAL A 374 90.39 -19.21 25.51
N LYS A 375 90.39 -18.67 24.30
CA LYS A 375 91.47 -18.85 23.32
C LYS A 375 92.78 -18.21 23.79
N GLU A 376 92.72 -17.03 24.41
CA GLU A 376 93.86 -16.38 25.06
C GLU A 376 94.38 -17.20 26.26
N GLU A 377 93.49 -17.68 27.13
CA GLU A 377 93.85 -18.51 28.29
C GLU A 377 94.45 -19.87 27.88
N SER A 378 93.90 -20.49 26.82
CA SER A 378 94.43 -21.74 26.24
C SER A 378 95.82 -21.54 25.60
N SER A 379 96.03 -20.41 24.91
CA SER A 379 97.35 -20.02 24.39
C SER A 379 98.37 -19.84 25.52
N TYR A 380 97.96 -19.22 26.63
CA TYR A 380 98.80 -19.02 27.81
C TYR A 380 99.17 -20.36 28.49
N ILE A 381 98.23 -21.29 28.61
CA ILE A 381 98.48 -22.64 29.16
C ILE A 381 99.43 -23.43 28.25
N LEU A 382 99.26 -23.35 26.92
CA LEU A 382 100.16 -23.99 25.94
C LEU A 382 101.58 -23.44 25.97
N GLU A 383 101.76 -22.15 26.23
CA GLU A 383 103.09 -21.54 26.44
C GLU A 383 103.71 -21.92 27.79
N SER A 384 102.90 -22.08 28.84
CA SER A 384 103.37 -22.49 30.18
C SER A 384 103.81 -23.97 30.27
N ASN A 385 103.29 -24.85 29.40
CA ASN A 385 103.58 -26.29 29.42
C ASN A 385 104.81 -26.72 28.60
N ARG A 386 105.64 -25.79 28.13
CA ARG A 386 106.80 -26.06 27.27
C ARG A 386 108.11 -26.42 27.99
N LYS A 387 108.05 -26.93 29.23
CA LYS A 387 109.23 -27.48 29.95
C LYS A 387 108.92 -28.85 30.57
N GLY A 388 109.45 -29.91 29.94
CA GLY A 388 109.49 -31.26 30.52
C GLY A 388 109.73 -32.33 29.44
N PRO A 389 110.90 -33.00 29.39
CA PRO A 389 111.24 -33.96 28.34
C PRO A 389 110.70 -35.38 28.63
N LYS A 390 110.42 -36.10 27.53
CA LYS A 390 110.05 -37.53 27.48
C LYS A 390 111.14 -38.43 28.09
N PRO A 391 110.75 -39.61 28.59
CA PRO A 391 111.08 -40.87 27.89
C PRO A 391 109.86 -41.82 27.91
N ASP A 392 109.76 -42.96 27.25
CA ASP A 392 110.27 -43.61 26.04
C ASP A 392 109.52 -44.98 26.04
N ARG A 393 109.26 -45.56 24.85
CA ARG A 393 108.65 -46.91 24.58
C ARG A 393 107.15 -47.05 24.95
N THR A 394 106.25 -47.52 24.10
CA THR A 394 106.30 -48.53 23.03
C THR A 394 105.39 -48.13 21.86
N SER A 395 105.62 -48.68 20.65
CA SER A 395 104.76 -48.51 19.47
C SER A 395 103.28 -48.89 19.69
N GLU A 396 102.96 -49.55 20.81
CA GLU A 396 101.59 -49.85 21.26
C GLU A 396 100.85 -48.64 21.85
N GLY A 397 101.54 -47.66 22.43
CA GLY A 397 100.90 -46.47 23.02
C GLY A 397 100.37 -45.47 21.99
N GLN A 398 101.04 -45.37 20.83
CA GLN A 398 100.57 -44.59 19.69
C GLN A 398 99.38 -45.25 19.01
N ALA A 399 99.44 -46.57 18.78
CA ALA A 399 98.33 -47.35 18.26
C ALA A 399 97.10 -47.31 19.20
N LEU A 400 97.30 -47.36 20.53
CA LEU A 400 96.22 -47.19 21.51
C LEU A 400 95.65 -45.77 21.55
N SER A 401 96.47 -44.74 21.35
CA SER A 401 96.03 -43.34 21.27
C SER A 401 95.19 -43.10 20.00
N GLU A 402 95.64 -43.62 18.86
CA GLU A 402 94.93 -43.54 17.58
C GLU A 402 93.63 -44.35 17.62
N ALA A 403 93.65 -45.57 18.17
CA ALA A 403 92.44 -46.37 18.37
C ALA A 403 91.43 -45.67 19.30
N ARG A 404 91.90 -45.00 20.37
CA ARG A 404 91.03 -44.18 21.24
C ARG A 404 90.46 -42.96 20.54
N LYS A 405 91.21 -42.34 19.64
CA LYS A 405 90.74 -41.20 18.83
C LYS A 405 89.68 -41.66 17.83
N HIS A 406 89.94 -42.74 17.09
CA HIS A 406 88.97 -43.35 16.18
C HIS A 406 87.69 -43.78 16.90
N LEU A 407 87.79 -44.38 18.09
CA LEU A 407 86.61 -44.74 18.88
C LEU A 407 85.78 -43.51 19.27
N LYS A 408 86.42 -42.38 19.62
CA LYS A 408 85.71 -41.12 19.93
C LYS A 408 85.03 -40.52 18.71
N GLU A 409 85.70 -40.51 17.56
CA GLU A 409 85.15 -40.03 16.29
C GLU A 409 83.96 -40.88 15.84
N GLU A 410 84.08 -42.21 15.91
CA GLU A 410 82.99 -43.16 15.62
C GLU A 410 81.80 -42.97 16.58
N THR A 411 82.07 -42.75 17.87
CA THR A 411 81.01 -42.50 18.87
C THR A 411 80.30 -41.16 18.60
N GLN A 412 81.06 -40.13 18.21
CA GLN A 412 80.52 -38.84 17.82
C GLN A 412 79.65 -38.95 16.57
N LEU A 413 80.14 -39.66 15.54
CA LEU A 413 79.37 -39.90 14.31
C LEU A 413 78.07 -40.67 14.60
N ARG A 414 78.09 -41.66 15.50
CA ARG A 414 76.89 -42.35 15.95
C ARG A 414 75.88 -41.42 16.62
N LEU A 415 76.34 -40.56 17.53
CA LEU A 415 75.49 -39.58 18.19
C LEU A 415 74.88 -38.58 17.20
N ASP A 416 75.62 -38.18 16.17
CA ASP A 416 75.14 -37.26 15.15
C ASP A 416 74.12 -37.93 14.22
N VAL A 417 74.32 -39.21 13.87
CA VAL A 417 73.32 -40.01 13.13
C VAL A 417 72.06 -40.27 13.97
N GLU A 418 72.19 -40.54 15.27
CA GLU A 418 71.04 -40.67 16.18
C GLU A 418 70.23 -39.38 16.26
N LYS A 419 70.90 -38.21 16.36
CA LYS A 419 70.22 -36.90 16.33
C LYS A 419 69.51 -36.64 15.00
N GLU A 420 70.16 -36.94 13.87
CA GLU A 420 69.54 -36.77 12.55
C GLU A 420 68.32 -37.69 12.37
N LEU A 421 68.40 -38.92 12.90
CA LEU A 421 67.27 -39.85 12.90
C LEU A 421 66.11 -39.33 13.75
N GLU A 422 66.38 -38.77 14.93
CA GLU A 422 65.37 -38.14 15.79
C GLU A 422 64.67 -36.98 15.07
N ILE A 423 65.43 -36.13 14.37
CA ILE A 423 64.91 -35.02 13.56
C ILE A 423 64.05 -35.55 12.41
N GLN A 424 64.49 -36.59 11.69
CA GLN A 424 63.68 -37.21 10.64
C GLN A 424 62.37 -37.81 11.16
N ILE A 425 62.39 -38.46 12.33
CA ILE A 425 61.19 -39.00 12.97
C ILE A 425 60.21 -37.86 13.28
N SER A 426 60.70 -36.77 13.87
CA SER A 426 59.89 -35.58 14.18
C SER A 426 59.27 -34.97 12.92
N MET A 427 60.07 -34.75 11.87
CA MET A 427 59.61 -34.16 10.62
C MET A 427 58.59 -35.05 9.90
N ARG A 428 58.75 -36.38 9.99
CA ARG A 428 57.78 -37.33 9.43
C ARG A 428 56.44 -37.27 10.18
N GLN A 429 56.46 -37.16 11.50
CA GLN A 429 55.23 -37.03 12.31
C GLN A 429 54.50 -35.71 12.01
N GLU A 430 55.24 -34.60 11.91
CA GLU A 430 54.67 -33.30 11.53
C GLU A 430 54.06 -33.33 10.12
N MET A 431 54.76 -33.93 9.15
CA MET A 431 54.24 -34.11 7.79
C MET A 431 52.97 -34.96 7.76
N GLU A 432 52.91 -36.05 8.55
CA GLU A 432 51.73 -36.91 8.62
C GLU A 432 50.53 -36.19 9.23
N LEU A 433 50.74 -35.37 10.26
CA LEU A 433 49.69 -34.52 10.84
C LEU A 433 49.21 -33.47 9.84
N ALA A 434 50.13 -32.80 9.14
CA ALA A 434 49.79 -31.82 8.11
C ALA A 434 48.98 -32.44 6.96
N MET A 435 49.37 -33.66 6.53
CA MET A 435 48.65 -34.41 5.51
C MET A 435 47.22 -34.76 5.95
N LYS A 436 47.03 -35.25 7.17
CA LYS A 436 45.69 -35.55 7.72
C LYS A 436 44.80 -34.31 7.82
N MET A 437 45.38 -33.16 8.19
CA MET A 437 44.64 -31.90 8.22
C MET A 437 44.22 -31.44 6.82
N LEU A 438 45.10 -31.60 5.82
CA LEU A 438 44.78 -31.28 4.43
C LEU A 438 43.71 -32.22 3.86
N GLU A 439 43.80 -33.52 4.11
CA GLU A 439 42.78 -34.51 3.73
C GLU A 439 41.41 -34.13 4.30
N LYS A 440 41.38 -33.75 5.58
CA LYS A 440 40.16 -33.27 6.23
C LYS A 440 39.60 -32.01 5.57
N ASP A 441 40.43 -31.00 5.30
CA ASP A 441 39.98 -29.77 4.62
C ASP A 441 39.43 -30.10 3.23
N VAL A 442 40.10 -30.96 2.45
CA VAL A 442 39.61 -31.40 1.14
C VAL A 442 38.25 -32.08 1.24
N CYS A 443 38.05 -32.99 2.21
CA CYS A 443 36.75 -33.61 2.44
C CYS A 443 35.67 -32.59 2.79
N GLU A 444 35.94 -31.65 3.69
CA GLU A 444 34.99 -30.59 4.08
C GLU A 444 34.65 -29.68 2.88
N LYS A 445 35.63 -29.34 2.04
CA LYS A 445 35.38 -28.58 0.80
C LYS A 445 34.54 -29.39 -0.18
N GLN A 446 34.78 -30.70 -0.29
CA GLN A 446 34.03 -31.57 -1.19
C GLN A 446 32.55 -31.66 -0.77
N ASP A 447 32.28 -31.80 0.53
CA ASP A 447 30.93 -31.82 1.09
C ASP A 447 30.20 -30.49 0.87
N ALA A 448 30.90 -29.37 1.10
CA ALA A 448 30.36 -28.04 0.81
C ALA A 448 30.03 -27.87 -0.68
N LEU A 449 30.87 -28.38 -1.57
CA LEU A 449 30.66 -28.34 -3.02
C LEU A 449 29.43 -29.17 -3.42
N VAL A 450 29.24 -30.36 -2.84
CA VAL A 450 28.03 -31.18 -3.05
C VAL A 450 26.78 -30.42 -2.58
N SER A 451 26.82 -29.78 -1.41
CA SER A 451 25.70 -28.98 -0.92
C SER A 451 25.37 -27.80 -1.86
N LEU A 452 26.39 -27.10 -2.38
CA LEU A 452 26.19 -26.00 -3.31
C LEU A 452 25.61 -26.48 -4.65
N ARG A 453 26.04 -27.65 -5.14
CA ARG A 453 25.46 -28.26 -6.35
C ARG A 453 23.98 -28.58 -6.16
N GLN A 454 23.62 -29.16 -5.01
CA GLN A 454 22.22 -29.44 -4.69
C GLN A 454 21.37 -28.17 -4.65
N GLN A 455 21.87 -27.10 -4.00
CA GLN A 455 21.18 -25.80 -3.99
C GLN A 455 20.96 -25.24 -5.41
N LEU A 456 21.92 -25.45 -6.32
CA LEU A 456 21.82 -25.02 -7.71
C LEU A 456 20.76 -25.82 -8.49
N ASP A 457 20.62 -27.11 -8.18
CA ASP A 457 19.58 -27.97 -8.76
C ASP A 457 18.19 -27.59 -8.23
N ASP A 458 18.06 -27.31 -6.93
CA ASP A 458 16.82 -26.85 -6.30
C ASP A 458 16.37 -25.49 -6.88
N LEU A 459 17.31 -24.56 -7.09
CA LEU A 459 17.04 -23.27 -7.76
C LEU A 459 16.56 -23.47 -9.19
N ARG A 460 17.12 -24.44 -9.93
CA ARG A 460 16.63 -24.77 -11.28
C ARG A 460 15.23 -25.35 -11.24
N ALA A 461 14.90 -26.21 -10.28
CA ALA A 461 13.54 -26.73 -10.10
C ALA A 461 12.55 -25.60 -9.79
N LEU A 462 12.89 -24.72 -8.83
CA LEU A 462 12.08 -23.56 -8.46
C LEU A 462 11.83 -22.63 -9.66
N LYS A 463 12.85 -22.39 -10.48
CA LYS A 463 12.72 -21.59 -11.71
C LYS A 463 11.68 -22.17 -12.66
N HIS A 464 11.66 -23.49 -12.86
CA HIS A 464 10.69 -24.14 -13.75
C HIS A 464 9.27 -24.06 -13.17
N GLU A 465 9.12 -24.29 -11.86
CA GLU A 465 7.82 -24.18 -11.18
C GLU A 465 7.26 -22.76 -11.27
N LEU A 466 8.09 -21.74 -11.01
CA LEU A 466 7.70 -20.33 -11.14
C LEU A 466 7.31 -19.97 -12.57
N ALA A 467 8.05 -20.46 -13.57
CA ALA A 467 7.71 -20.24 -14.98
C ALA A 467 6.34 -20.86 -15.33
N PHE A 468 6.06 -22.07 -14.85
CA PHE A 468 4.78 -22.73 -15.04
C PHE A 468 3.64 -21.96 -14.35
N LYS A 469 3.82 -21.55 -13.08
CA LYS A 469 2.85 -20.75 -12.34
C LYS A 469 2.58 -19.41 -13.03
N LEU A 470 3.61 -18.73 -13.52
CA LEU A 470 3.48 -17.48 -14.26
C LEU A 470 2.66 -17.68 -15.54
N GLN A 471 2.93 -18.73 -16.31
CA GLN A 471 2.18 -19.07 -17.53
C GLN A 471 0.70 -19.36 -17.22
N SER A 472 0.43 -20.11 -16.14
CA SER A 472 -0.94 -20.42 -15.72
C SER A 472 -1.70 -19.16 -15.28
N SER A 473 -1.02 -18.25 -14.57
CA SER A 473 -1.59 -16.96 -14.16
C SER A 473 -1.87 -16.06 -15.36
N ASP A 474 -0.98 -16.01 -16.35
CA ASP A 474 -1.16 -15.22 -17.57
C ASP A 474 -2.39 -15.69 -18.36
N LEU A 475 -2.62 -17.01 -18.44
CA LEU A 475 -3.83 -17.58 -19.04
C LEU A 475 -5.09 -17.17 -18.24
N GLY A 476 -5.03 -17.22 -16.91
CA GLY A 476 -6.14 -16.79 -16.05
C GLY A 476 -6.46 -15.29 -16.18
N VAL A 477 -5.44 -14.44 -16.34
CA VAL A 477 -5.61 -13.00 -16.60
C VAL A 477 -6.27 -12.77 -17.96
N LYS A 478 -5.84 -13.50 -19.00
CA LYS A 478 -6.47 -13.44 -20.34
C LYS A 478 -7.95 -13.84 -20.32
N GLN A 479 -8.30 -14.89 -19.58
CA GLN A 479 -9.71 -15.29 -19.43
C GLN A 479 -10.54 -14.22 -18.70
N LYS A 480 -9.98 -13.63 -17.63
CA LYS A 480 -10.64 -12.55 -16.89
C LYS A 480 -10.80 -11.28 -17.72
N SER A 481 -9.81 -10.92 -18.55
CA SER A 481 -9.90 -9.74 -19.42
C SER A 481 -10.94 -9.92 -20.52
N GLU A 482 -11.06 -11.11 -21.11
CA GLU A 482 -12.15 -11.43 -22.05
C GLU A 482 -13.53 -11.32 -21.38
N LEU A 483 -13.68 -11.85 -20.16
CA LEU A 483 -14.95 -11.74 -19.43
C LEU A 483 -15.29 -10.28 -19.12
N ASN A 484 -14.29 -9.48 -18.72
CA ASN A 484 -14.49 -8.06 -18.45
C ASN A 484 -14.91 -7.30 -19.70
N SER A 485 -14.28 -7.55 -20.85
CA SER A 485 -14.67 -6.97 -22.14
C SER A 485 -16.13 -7.29 -22.50
N ARG A 486 -16.58 -8.53 -22.29
CA ARG A 486 -17.99 -8.92 -22.51
C ARG A 486 -18.97 -8.20 -21.57
N LEU A 487 -18.58 -8.00 -20.32
CA LEU A 487 -19.40 -7.25 -19.34
C LEU A 487 -19.47 -5.76 -19.67
N GLU A 488 -18.37 -5.16 -20.11
CA GLU A 488 -18.32 -3.78 -20.59
C GLU A 488 -19.22 -3.61 -21.82
N GLU A 489 -19.17 -4.54 -22.77
CA GLU A 489 -20.05 -4.51 -23.94
C GLU A 489 -21.54 -4.58 -23.54
N LYS A 490 -21.91 -5.50 -22.64
CA LYS A 490 -23.28 -5.57 -22.11
C LYS A 490 -23.71 -4.30 -21.37
N THR A 491 -22.80 -3.68 -20.62
CA THR A 491 -23.06 -2.43 -19.91
C THR A 491 -23.34 -1.31 -20.90
N ASN A 492 -22.56 -1.22 -21.97
CA ASN A 492 -22.76 -0.25 -23.05
C ASN A 492 -24.08 -0.46 -23.80
N GLN A 493 -24.44 -1.72 -24.09
CA GLN A 493 -25.73 -2.08 -24.70
C GLN A 493 -26.91 -1.70 -23.80
N MET A 494 -26.79 -1.95 -22.49
CA MET A 494 -27.81 -1.58 -21.50
C MET A 494 -27.95 -0.06 -21.40
N ALA A 495 -26.83 0.69 -21.36
CA ALA A 495 -26.85 2.15 -21.36
C ALA A 495 -27.54 2.73 -22.61
N ALA A 496 -27.30 2.15 -23.79
CA ALA A 496 -27.97 2.56 -25.02
C ALA A 496 -29.49 2.31 -24.95
N THR A 497 -29.91 1.18 -24.40
CA THR A 497 -31.33 0.83 -24.22
C THR A 497 -32.01 1.77 -23.22
N ILE A 498 -31.36 2.08 -22.09
CA ILE A 498 -31.86 3.05 -21.11
C ILE A 498 -32.09 4.41 -21.78
N LYS A 499 -31.10 4.90 -22.54
CA LYS A 499 -31.21 6.18 -23.26
C LYS A 499 -32.38 6.20 -24.25
N GLN A 500 -32.61 5.09 -24.95
CA GLN A 500 -33.76 4.95 -25.85
C GLN A 500 -35.10 4.98 -25.09
N LEU A 501 -35.19 4.28 -23.95
CA LEU A 501 -36.38 4.27 -23.10
C LEU A 501 -36.67 5.66 -22.51
N GLU A 502 -35.65 6.38 -22.03
CA GLU A 502 -35.78 7.75 -21.54
C GLU A 502 -36.30 8.70 -22.63
N GLN A 503 -35.82 8.55 -23.87
CA GLN A 503 -36.31 9.35 -24.99
C GLN A 503 -37.78 9.08 -25.30
N ARG A 504 -38.20 7.81 -25.27
CA ARG A 504 -39.62 7.43 -25.46
C ARG A 504 -40.49 7.96 -24.34
N LEU A 505 -40.02 7.89 -23.09
CA LEU A 505 -40.73 8.45 -21.93
C LEU A 505 -40.95 9.96 -22.10
N ARG A 506 -39.90 10.72 -22.43
CA ARG A 506 -40.01 12.16 -22.68
C ARG A 506 -40.94 12.52 -23.84
N GLN A 507 -41.02 11.66 -24.86
CA GLN A 507 -41.95 11.86 -25.97
C GLN A 507 -43.40 11.61 -25.52
N ALA A 508 -43.64 10.54 -24.76
CA ALA A 508 -44.95 10.25 -24.19
C ALA A 508 -45.42 11.35 -23.22
N GLU A 509 -44.53 11.86 -22.37
CA GLU A 509 -44.83 12.97 -21.45
C GLU A 509 -45.24 14.25 -22.18
N ARG A 510 -44.54 14.61 -23.26
CA ARG A 510 -44.93 15.76 -24.10
C ARG A 510 -46.29 15.55 -24.76
N GLY A 511 -46.56 14.35 -25.26
CA GLY A 511 -47.88 13.99 -25.80
C GLY A 511 -48.99 14.14 -24.76
N ARG A 512 -48.77 13.63 -23.55
CA ARG A 512 -49.71 13.78 -22.42
C ARG A 512 -49.95 15.25 -22.06
N GLN A 513 -48.88 16.05 -21.96
CA GLN A 513 -49.01 17.48 -21.66
C GLN A 513 -49.80 18.24 -22.73
N SER A 514 -49.56 17.95 -24.01
CA SER A 514 -50.35 18.53 -25.11
C SER A 514 -51.83 18.16 -24.99
N ALA A 515 -52.12 16.86 -24.81
CA ALA A 515 -53.49 16.38 -24.66
C ALA A 515 -54.19 16.99 -23.43
N GLU A 516 -53.47 17.22 -22.33
CA GLU A 516 -54.00 17.91 -21.15
C GLU A 516 -54.33 19.37 -21.41
N LEU A 517 -53.50 20.08 -22.18
CA LEU A 517 -53.78 21.47 -22.59
C LEU A 517 -54.99 21.52 -23.51
N ASP A 518 -55.07 20.64 -24.51
CA ASP A 518 -56.21 20.55 -25.40
C ASP A 518 -57.50 20.22 -24.64
N ASN A 519 -57.44 19.32 -23.65
CA ASN A 519 -58.58 18.99 -22.78
C ASN A 519 -59.00 20.19 -21.92
N ARG A 520 -58.05 20.98 -21.40
CA ARG A 520 -58.34 22.21 -20.64
C ARG A 520 -59.01 23.27 -21.50
N LEU A 521 -58.47 23.52 -22.70
CA LEU A 521 -59.05 24.46 -23.66
C LEU A 521 -60.45 24.02 -24.07
N PHE A 522 -60.63 22.76 -24.40
CA PHE A 522 -61.94 22.18 -24.69
C PHE A 522 -62.93 22.39 -23.53
N LYS A 523 -62.52 22.09 -22.29
CA LYS A 523 -63.38 22.33 -21.11
C LYS A 523 -63.75 23.79 -20.93
N GLN A 524 -62.82 24.71 -21.22
CA GLN A 524 -63.07 26.14 -21.16
C GLN A 524 -64.07 26.58 -22.23
N ASP A 525 -63.84 26.23 -23.50
CA ASP A 525 -64.73 26.58 -24.62
C ASP A 525 -66.16 26.06 -24.39
N PHE A 526 -66.28 24.83 -23.88
CA PHE A 526 -67.57 24.25 -23.51
C PHE A 526 -68.21 24.98 -22.33
N GLY A 527 -67.42 25.33 -21.30
CA GLY A 527 -67.89 26.12 -20.17
C GLY A 527 -68.43 27.49 -20.59
N ASP A 528 -67.68 28.19 -21.44
CA ASP A 528 -68.07 29.50 -21.97
C ASP A 528 -69.34 29.40 -22.82
N LYS A 529 -69.48 28.34 -23.63
CA LYS A 529 -70.69 28.09 -24.42
C LYS A 529 -71.90 27.79 -23.53
N ILE A 530 -71.72 27.01 -22.46
CA ILE A 530 -72.78 26.72 -21.48
C ILE A 530 -73.23 28.01 -20.79
N ASN A 531 -72.30 28.83 -20.33
CA ASN A 531 -72.60 30.11 -19.69
C ASN A 531 -73.36 31.05 -20.64
N SER A 532 -72.93 31.15 -21.90
CA SER A 532 -73.63 31.94 -22.93
C SER A 532 -75.06 31.46 -23.16
N LEU A 533 -75.27 30.13 -23.25
CA LEU A 533 -76.60 29.55 -23.42
C LEU A 533 -77.47 29.75 -22.18
N GLN A 534 -76.90 29.65 -20.97
CA GLN A 534 -77.62 29.92 -19.72
C GLN A 534 -78.10 31.37 -19.67
N LEU A 535 -77.26 32.34 -20.04
CA LEU A 535 -77.63 33.75 -20.11
C LEU A 535 -78.74 34.01 -21.14
N GLU A 536 -78.69 33.34 -22.29
CA GLU A 536 -79.74 33.42 -23.32
C GLU A 536 -81.07 32.84 -22.83
N VAL A 537 -81.04 31.66 -22.18
CA VAL A 537 -82.22 31.04 -21.58
C VAL A 537 -82.82 31.93 -20.49
N GLU A 538 -81.99 32.55 -19.63
CA GLU A 538 -82.46 33.49 -18.63
C GLU A 538 -83.12 34.73 -19.27
N ALA A 539 -82.52 35.29 -20.31
CA ALA A 539 -83.08 36.45 -21.03
C ALA A 539 -84.44 36.11 -21.66
N LEU A 540 -84.54 34.98 -22.36
CA LEU A 540 -85.79 34.48 -22.94
C LEU A 540 -86.84 34.19 -21.86
N THR A 541 -86.42 33.65 -20.71
CA THR A 541 -87.32 33.40 -19.57
C THR A 541 -87.87 34.71 -18.99
N ARG A 542 -87.02 35.75 -18.86
CA ARG A 542 -87.46 37.09 -18.44
C ARG A 542 -88.45 37.69 -19.45
N GLN A 543 -88.17 37.56 -20.75
CA GLN A 543 -89.05 38.04 -21.81
C GLN A 543 -90.40 37.32 -21.79
N ARG A 544 -90.41 35.99 -21.63
CA ARG A 544 -91.64 35.20 -21.49
C ARG A 544 -92.45 35.68 -20.28
N ASN A 545 -91.82 35.83 -19.11
CA ASN A 545 -92.50 36.29 -17.91
C ASN A 545 -93.10 37.70 -18.09
N HIS A 546 -92.40 38.59 -18.80
CA HIS A 546 -92.91 39.92 -19.14
C HIS A 546 -94.16 39.85 -20.04
N LEU A 547 -94.09 39.08 -21.13
CA LEU A 547 -95.23 38.88 -22.04
C LEU A 547 -96.42 38.19 -21.32
N GLU A 548 -96.16 37.24 -20.42
CA GLU A 548 -97.20 36.61 -19.61
C GLU A 548 -97.89 37.62 -18.68
N LEU A 549 -97.15 38.58 -18.12
CA LEU A 549 -97.70 39.65 -17.30
C LEU A 549 -98.56 40.59 -18.13
N GLU A 550 -98.08 41.01 -19.31
CA GLU A 550 -98.85 41.82 -20.26
C GLU A 550 -100.14 41.12 -20.68
N LEU A 551 -100.08 39.82 -20.98
CA LEU A 551 -101.25 39.01 -21.33
C LEU A 551 -102.26 38.92 -20.19
N LYS A 552 -101.79 38.81 -18.92
CA LYS A 552 -102.66 38.84 -17.74
C LYS A 552 -103.34 40.19 -17.57
N GLN A 553 -102.60 41.28 -17.71
CA GLN A 553 -103.15 42.64 -17.65
C GLN A 553 -104.18 42.88 -18.76
N GLU A 554 -103.92 42.41 -19.98
CA GLU A 554 -104.87 42.50 -21.09
C GLU A 554 -106.13 41.66 -20.84
N ARG A 555 -105.99 40.45 -20.27
CA ARG A 555 -107.14 39.63 -19.85
C ARG A 555 -107.96 40.32 -18.76
N GLU A 556 -107.32 40.95 -17.78
CA GLU A 556 -107.99 41.75 -16.73
C GLU A 556 -108.71 42.97 -17.32
N ARG A 557 -108.09 43.71 -18.25
CA ARG A 557 -108.75 44.80 -18.98
C ARG A 557 -109.98 44.33 -19.75
N ARG A 558 -109.91 43.18 -20.41
CA ARG A 558 -111.07 42.59 -21.12
C ARG A 558 -112.18 42.15 -20.17
N LEU A 559 -111.85 41.62 -19.00
CA LEU A 559 -112.80 41.30 -17.93
C LEU A 559 -113.44 42.54 -17.30
N GLN A 560 -112.71 43.66 -17.22
CA GLN A 560 -113.26 44.95 -16.80
C GLN A 560 -114.17 45.56 -17.87
N ASN A 561 -113.83 45.39 -19.15
CA ASN A 561 -114.62 45.90 -20.26
C ASN A 561 -115.93 45.11 -20.48
N SER A 562 -115.97 43.83 -20.10
CA SER A 562 -117.18 42.99 -20.19
C SER A 562 -118.20 43.24 -19.06
N ARG A 563 -117.89 44.07 -18.05
CA ARG A 563 -118.79 44.42 -16.94
C ARG A 563 -119.66 45.65 -17.20
N SER A 564 -119.58 46.24 -18.40
CA SER A 564 -120.12 47.56 -18.73
C SER A 564 -121.30 47.57 -19.74
N ILE A 565 -122.06 46.49 -19.89
CA ILE A 565 -123.26 46.46 -20.77
C ILE A 565 -124.38 45.59 -20.13
N PRO A 566 -125.62 46.08 -19.96
CA PRO A 566 -126.74 45.24 -19.54
C PRO A 566 -127.56 44.72 -20.74
N GLY A 567 -127.93 43.43 -20.72
CA GLY A 567 -129.14 42.96 -21.41
C GLY A 567 -129.03 41.69 -22.26
N LYS A 568 -129.53 40.57 -21.67
CA LYS A 568 -130.31 39.45 -22.24
C LYS A 568 -129.92 38.80 -23.58
N GLY A 569 -129.85 37.46 -23.53
CA GLY A 569 -130.35 36.58 -24.61
C GLY A 569 -129.47 35.37 -24.89
N SER A 570 -129.89 34.21 -24.39
CA SER A 570 -129.26 32.90 -24.55
C SER A 570 -128.96 32.51 -26.00
N GLN A 571 -127.79 31.90 -26.24
CA GLN A 571 -127.66 30.68 -27.04
C GLN A 571 -126.28 30.06 -26.83
N LYS A 572 -126.28 28.77 -26.47
CA LYS A 572 -125.11 27.89 -26.56
C LYS A 572 -124.80 27.73 -28.05
N PRO A 573 -123.52 27.81 -28.46
CA PRO A 573 -122.99 26.67 -29.20
C PRO A 573 -121.59 26.25 -28.73
N GLU A 574 -121.46 24.93 -28.67
CA GLU A 574 -120.30 24.11 -29.03
C GLU A 574 -118.88 24.60 -28.70
N GLU A 575 -118.24 23.81 -27.84
CA GLU A 575 -116.78 23.70 -27.73
C GLU A 575 -116.15 23.47 -29.11
N PRO A 576 -115.11 24.22 -29.50
CA PRO A 576 -114.10 23.65 -30.37
C PRO A 576 -113.22 22.76 -29.50
N LYS A 577 -113.43 21.45 -29.67
CA LYS A 577 -112.47 20.41 -29.34
C LYS A 577 -111.08 20.82 -29.85
N MET A 578 -110.11 20.61 -28.96
CA MET A 578 -108.75 20.13 -29.20
C MET A 578 -108.05 20.61 -30.48
N ASP A 579 -107.07 21.51 -30.31
CA ASP A 579 -105.85 21.44 -31.14
C ASP A 579 -104.62 22.20 -30.59
N GLY A 580 -104.77 22.99 -29.51
CA GLY A 580 -103.61 23.69 -28.92
C GLY A 580 -102.75 22.82 -27.99
N LYS A 581 -103.38 21.91 -27.22
CA LYS A 581 -102.65 21.09 -26.23
C LYS A 581 -101.84 19.96 -26.89
N HIS A 582 -102.32 19.37 -27.98
CA HIS A 582 -101.55 18.38 -28.74
C HIS A 582 -100.34 19.00 -29.44
N LYS A 583 -100.45 20.22 -29.96
CA LYS A 583 -99.33 20.90 -30.65
C LYS A 583 -98.19 21.27 -29.70
N ILE A 584 -98.51 21.74 -28.49
CA ILE A 584 -97.51 22.05 -27.45
C ILE A 584 -96.92 20.77 -26.83
N GLN A 585 -97.72 19.70 -26.69
CA GLN A 585 -97.22 18.40 -26.22
C GLN A 585 -96.33 17.72 -27.29
N GLU A 586 -96.67 17.84 -28.57
CA GLU A 586 -95.90 17.30 -29.69
C GLU A 586 -94.59 18.09 -29.92
N GLU A 587 -94.59 19.41 -29.75
CA GLU A 587 -93.37 20.22 -29.73
C GLU A 587 -92.48 19.90 -28.51
N ASN A 588 -93.04 19.71 -27.32
CA ASN A 588 -92.27 19.29 -26.14
C ASN A 588 -91.66 17.88 -26.30
N VAL A 589 -92.38 16.95 -26.93
CA VAL A 589 -91.85 15.61 -27.24
C VAL A 589 -90.78 15.68 -28.36
N LYS A 590 -90.92 16.60 -29.32
CA LYS A 590 -89.90 16.86 -30.37
C LYS A 590 -88.64 17.55 -29.82
N LEU A 591 -88.75 18.36 -28.76
CA LEU A 591 -87.61 19.00 -28.07
C LEU A 591 -86.91 18.09 -27.04
N ASN A 592 -87.61 17.11 -26.45
CA ASN A 592 -87.01 16.16 -25.51
C ASN A 592 -86.19 15.05 -26.18
N LYS A 593 -86.52 14.67 -27.43
CA LYS A 593 -85.80 13.61 -28.16
C LYS A 593 -84.30 13.91 -28.37
N PRO A 594 -83.90 15.12 -28.83
CA PRO A 594 -82.49 15.49 -28.94
C PRO A 594 -81.76 15.58 -27.59
N LEU A 595 -82.49 15.87 -26.51
CA LEU A 595 -81.92 15.99 -25.16
C LEU A 595 -81.57 14.61 -24.58
N GLU A 596 -82.42 13.60 -24.77
CA GLU A 596 -82.11 12.21 -24.40
C GLU A 596 -80.98 11.59 -25.24
N GLU A 597 -80.90 11.90 -26.54
CA GLU A 597 -79.79 11.47 -27.39
C GLU A 597 -78.46 12.17 -27.04
N SER A 598 -78.50 13.45 -26.65
CA SER A 598 -77.33 14.17 -26.16
C SER A 598 -76.84 13.62 -24.82
N HIS A 599 -77.75 13.26 -23.91
CA HIS A 599 -77.42 12.62 -22.63
C HIS A 599 -76.87 11.19 -22.82
N ARG A 600 -77.38 10.42 -23.79
CA ARG A 600 -76.78 9.12 -24.16
C ARG A 600 -75.39 9.27 -24.78
N CYS A 601 -75.17 10.26 -25.64
CA CYS A 601 -73.85 10.54 -26.23
C CYS A 601 -72.82 11.03 -25.19
N LEU A 602 -73.24 11.80 -24.18
CA LEU A 602 -72.41 12.23 -23.05
C LEU A 602 -72.02 11.05 -22.15
N LEU A 603 -72.97 10.16 -21.84
CA LEU A 603 -72.69 8.94 -21.07
C LEU A 603 -71.75 7.99 -21.81
N ILE A 604 -71.90 7.82 -23.12
CA ILE A 604 -71.00 6.99 -23.94
C ILE A 604 -69.61 7.64 -24.03
N LYS A 605 -69.48 8.97 -24.15
CA LYS A 605 -68.17 9.64 -24.13
C LYS A 605 -67.47 9.60 -22.76
N MET A 606 -68.22 9.62 -21.65
CA MET A 606 -67.67 9.42 -20.31
C MET A 606 -67.23 7.96 -20.06
N TYR A 607 -67.97 6.98 -20.61
CA TYR A 607 -67.59 5.56 -20.53
C TYR A 607 -66.43 5.19 -21.46
N VAL A 608 -66.31 5.80 -22.63
CA VAL A 608 -65.19 5.56 -23.55
C VAL A 608 -63.92 6.27 -23.06
N GLY A 609 -64.02 7.44 -22.42
CA GLY A 609 -62.89 8.11 -21.77
C GLY A 609 -62.34 7.40 -20.53
N THR A 610 -63.01 6.36 -20.04
CA THR A 610 -62.56 5.48 -18.94
C THR A 610 -62.16 4.08 -19.41
N ALA A 611 -62.32 3.76 -20.70
CA ALA A 611 -62.02 2.44 -21.27
C ALA A 611 -60.70 2.38 -22.07
N GLU A 612 -59.96 3.49 -22.21
CA GLU A 612 -58.58 3.50 -22.71
C GLU A 612 -57.58 3.81 -21.58
N GLU A 613 -57.61 3.01 -20.52
CA GLU A 613 -56.37 2.65 -19.83
C GLU A 613 -56.12 1.16 -20.04
N PRO A 614 -55.05 0.75 -20.75
CA PRO A 614 -54.42 -0.52 -20.44
C PRO A 614 -53.65 -0.34 -19.13
N SER A 615 -54.37 -0.34 -18.01
CA SER A 615 -53.74 -0.40 -16.70
C SER A 615 -53.23 -1.81 -16.45
N VAL A 616 -51.95 -1.88 -16.08
CA VAL A 616 -51.32 -2.93 -15.26
C VAL A 616 -50.85 -4.20 -15.98
N THR A 617 -49.72 -4.08 -16.70
CA THR A 617 -48.75 -5.19 -16.84
C THR A 617 -47.33 -4.84 -16.39
N SER A 618 -47.05 -3.62 -15.93
CA SER A 618 -45.68 -3.22 -15.53
C SER A 618 -45.34 -3.43 -14.05
N VAL A 619 -46.32 -3.65 -13.17
CA VAL A 619 -46.07 -3.83 -11.71
C VAL A 619 -45.74 -5.29 -11.34
N GLN A 620 -46.07 -6.26 -12.20
CA GLN A 620 -45.62 -7.65 -12.01
C GLN A 620 -44.21 -7.92 -12.58
N GLN A 621 -43.68 -7.08 -13.48
CA GLN A 621 -42.31 -7.22 -13.97
C GLN A 621 -41.25 -6.62 -13.03
N THR A 622 -41.61 -5.65 -12.19
CA THR A 622 -40.69 -5.11 -11.18
C THR A 622 -40.52 -6.09 -10.00
N ASN A 623 -41.56 -6.85 -9.64
CA ASN A 623 -41.45 -7.92 -8.64
C ASN A 623 -40.79 -9.20 -9.18
N CYS A 624 -40.84 -9.46 -10.50
CA CYS A 624 -40.10 -10.58 -11.10
C CYS A 624 -38.59 -10.29 -11.18
N LEU A 625 -38.20 -9.03 -11.39
CA LEU A 625 -36.78 -8.62 -11.35
C LEU A 625 -36.23 -8.55 -9.92
N PHE A 626 -37.04 -8.20 -8.92
CA PHE A 626 -36.60 -8.23 -7.52
C PHE A 626 -36.43 -9.68 -7.01
N LEU A 627 -37.26 -10.62 -7.46
CA LEU A 627 -37.11 -12.05 -7.12
C LEU A 627 -36.01 -12.77 -7.94
N GLN A 628 -35.65 -12.29 -9.14
CA GLN A 628 -34.49 -12.83 -9.87
C GLN A 628 -33.14 -12.33 -9.34
N VAL A 629 -33.08 -11.19 -8.66
CA VAL A 629 -31.84 -10.73 -7.98
C VAL A 629 -31.64 -11.46 -6.64
N SER A 630 -32.71 -11.91 -5.97
CA SER A 630 -32.62 -12.76 -4.79
C SER A 630 -32.34 -14.25 -5.08
N SER A 631 -32.41 -14.68 -6.34
CA SER A 631 -32.12 -16.06 -6.76
C SER A 631 -30.65 -16.29 -7.20
N LEU A 632 -29.78 -15.28 -7.10
CA LEU A 632 -28.34 -15.40 -7.43
C LEU A 632 -27.43 -15.43 -6.19
N SER A 633 -27.99 -15.52 -4.98
CA SER A 633 -27.23 -15.75 -3.74
C SER A 633 -27.24 -17.20 -3.25
N GLU A 634 -27.81 -18.14 -4.02
CA GLU A 634 -27.70 -19.58 -3.76
C GLU A 634 -26.90 -20.24 -4.89
N PHE A 635 -25.58 -20.08 -4.84
CA PHE A 635 -24.69 -21.15 -5.29
C PHE A 635 -23.63 -21.38 -4.22
N ALA A 636 -23.66 -22.60 -3.72
CA ALA A 636 -22.82 -23.15 -2.69
C ALA A 636 -21.33 -22.97 -3.00
N ILE A 637 -20.58 -22.65 -1.96
CA ILE A 637 -19.18 -23.01 -1.82
C ILE A 637 -19.11 -24.54 -1.85
N PRO A 638 -18.42 -25.20 -2.80
CA PRO A 638 -18.03 -26.58 -2.57
C PRO A 638 -16.84 -26.54 -1.62
N ALA A 639 -17.09 -26.98 -0.38
CA ALA A 639 -16.04 -27.51 0.46
C ALA A 639 -15.46 -28.73 -0.25
N THR A 640 -14.23 -28.64 -0.73
CA THR A 640 -13.38 -29.81 -0.97
C THR A 640 -12.09 -29.63 -0.21
N SER A 641 -12.00 -30.41 0.85
CA SER A 641 -10.78 -30.88 1.49
C SER A 641 -9.87 -31.52 0.42
N ILE A 642 -8.64 -31.03 0.31
CA ILE A 642 -7.33 -31.70 0.43
C ILE A 642 -6.27 -30.63 0.26
#